data_AF-M7X4F8-F1
#
_entry.id   AF-M7X4F8-F1
#
_cell.length_a   1.000
_cell.length_b   1.000
_cell.length_c   1.000
_cell.angle_alpha   90.00
_cell.angle_beta   90.00
_cell.angle_gamma   90.00
#
_symmetry.space_group_name_H-M   'P 1'
#
loop_
_entity.id
_entity.type
_entity.pdbx_description
1 polymer ?
#
loop_
_entity_poly.entity_id
_entity_poly.type
_entity_poly.pdbx_seq_one_letter_code
_entity_poly.pdbx_strand_id
1 'polypeptide(L)'
;MHRSRSLVATTLRSRPAPTARRTLTTSRSSSAGSARSSKAVLPATLAAALAAGGLAFALSQQNELELDTEPGKSGWATTGGREKVGKGDIRPEVFLWGRNTHGVASTSTSNSTQIKRPMAAPALSNLILRDLALSATYGVAVDSNGDVLQWGHGYGAPEQGGVEKTLTGKNLVKVVPTEAGKVFGLSKKGEVWVWASDKLAQRAGGASLSDLPQRVEESGWMWVLGKGTLWGRNDGGGVEVLKVHPDVKLEKGEKFTSLSAGASHLLALTSRGRSFALPLCLSANTHGQLGVRSVRLLSPPHPGSSASGELTIRLEPDERLNEMGWEKLPPPPKKLDPLLLPAVSPPTPSNPAPKSDHVPALPSPSPVASVQDEQAVALHPDPSRHAALERSIHFCTTLHEIPSLRSVQVAQLEAGKRHSLARLGGAMEGRVLGWGMNSYGQLGLGSSLSYPCIPAPTEIPLVRSPAYSGSNRPISCKCTKLAAGGNVSYFVVETEKGVDLLASGQGQYGGLGNGMWAHATNPVRVKTVSGLREWNDRTNKVEFVGIKDVQAGEGHVAVVLDNAVSHADGSSYGRDVFVWGYNEHYQLGTGKRSNLPTPQHLSPLPYPGASPTVIAAASDKESHESSLSSGTTSPMPHKRMQLSPSLPTPTHPPPPTYSRLPRGAIVEEAITAGDGGSGVYWRVLNP
;
A
#
# COMPACT_ATOMS: atom_id res chain seq x y z
N MET A 1 37.11 -35.81 44.96
CA MET A 1 37.50 -35.31 46.31
C MET A 1 36.82 -33.96 46.50
N HIS A 2 35.70 -33.94 47.21
CA HIS A 2 35.48 -33.24 48.49
C HIS A 2 35.58 -31.69 48.42
N ARG A 3 34.42 -31.01 48.47
CA ARG A 3 33.88 -30.22 49.62
C ARG A 3 34.59 -28.84 49.73
N SER A 4 33.92 -27.70 49.84
CA SER A 4 32.96 -27.33 50.90
C SER A 4 32.19 -26.04 50.58
N ARG A 5 30.97 -25.95 51.15
CA ARG A 5 30.04 -24.82 51.21
C ARG A 5 30.29 -23.93 52.45
N SER A 6 29.86 -22.67 52.38
CA SER A 6 29.21 -21.83 53.43
C SER A 6 28.89 -20.49 52.75
N LEU A 7 27.67 -19.95 52.57
CA LEU A 7 26.46 -19.77 53.39
C LEU A 7 26.68 -18.97 54.69
N VAL A 8 26.32 -17.69 54.63
CA VAL A 8 25.69 -16.95 55.74
C VAL A 8 24.49 -16.18 55.19
N ALA A 9 23.33 -16.45 55.78
CA ALA A 9 22.06 -15.79 55.56
C ALA A 9 21.80 -14.84 56.74
N THR A 10 21.15 -13.70 56.48
CA THR A 10 20.48 -12.92 57.54
C THR A 10 19.08 -12.55 57.07
N THR A 11 18.10 -13.14 57.74
CA THR A 11 16.66 -12.91 57.70
C THR A 11 16.24 -11.72 58.56
N LEU A 12 15.14 -11.03 58.21
CA LEU A 12 13.94 -10.74 59.05
C LEU A 12 13.18 -9.45 58.60
N ARG A 13 11.92 -9.62 58.18
CA ARG A 13 10.65 -9.06 58.76
C ARG A 13 10.29 -7.62 58.32
N SER A 14 9.22 -7.40 57.55
CA SER A 14 7.77 -7.41 57.83
C SER A 14 7.19 -5.99 58.04
N ARG A 15 6.32 -5.57 57.09
CA ARG A 15 5.14 -4.66 57.12
C ARG A 15 4.85 -3.83 58.40
N PRO A 16 4.24 -2.61 58.33
CA PRO A 16 2.91 -2.43 57.72
C PRO A 16 2.59 -1.06 57.07
N ALA A 17 1.38 -1.00 56.48
CA ALA A 17 0.69 0.18 55.94
C ALA A 17 0.15 1.12 57.04
N PRO A 18 -0.34 2.31 56.66
CA PRO A 18 -1.42 2.94 57.41
C PRO A 18 -2.63 3.31 56.54
N THR A 19 -3.81 3.11 57.13
CA THR A 19 -5.15 3.55 56.73
C THR A 19 -5.72 4.47 57.80
N ALA A 20 -6.39 5.56 57.40
CA ALA A 20 -7.53 6.21 58.09
C ALA A 20 -8.18 7.20 57.08
N ARG A 21 -9.43 7.07 56.59
CA ARG A 21 -10.78 7.30 57.18
C ARG A 21 -10.89 8.62 57.98
N ARG A 22 -11.95 9.44 57.93
CA ARG A 22 -13.23 9.58 57.18
C ARG A 22 -13.96 10.74 57.88
N THR A 23 -14.70 11.61 57.18
CA THR A 23 -15.96 12.19 57.69
C THR A 23 -16.85 12.72 56.56
N LEU A 24 -18.15 12.56 56.79
CA LEU A 24 -19.32 12.83 55.94
C LEU A 24 -20.12 14.00 56.51
N THR A 25 -20.82 14.74 55.65
CA THR A 25 -22.13 15.42 55.90
C THR A 25 -22.75 15.71 54.52
N THR A 26 -23.80 15.06 54.01
CA THR A 26 -25.26 15.00 54.32
C THR A 26 -26.08 16.27 53.99
N SER A 27 -26.89 16.18 52.92
CA SER A 27 -28.31 16.60 52.82
C SER A 27 -28.84 16.07 51.46
N ARG A 28 -29.83 15.15 51.36
CA ARG A 28 -31.31 15.29 51.49
C ARG A 28 -31.83 16.52 50.72
N SER A 29 -32.85 16.48 49.85
CA SER A 29 -33.96 15.54 49.65
C SER A 29 -34.77 15.82 48.36
N SER A 30 -35.51 14.79 47.92
CA SER A 30 -36.95 14.78 47.54
C SER A 30 -37.47 15.30 46.18
N SER A 31 -37.85 14.33 45.33
CA SER A 31 -39.17 14.07 44.69
C SER A 31 -40.15 15.21 44.32
N ALA A 32 -40.60 15.19 43.06
CA ALA A 32 -42.00 15.20 42.55
C ALA A 32 -41.90 15.41 41.01
N GLY A 33 -42.65 14.80 40.09
CA GLY A 33 -44.03 14.32 40.13
C GLY A 33 -44.94 15.29 39.35
N SER A 34 -45.67 14.78 38.36
CA SER A 34 -46.72 15.43 37.54
C SER A 34 -46.25 16.12 36.24
N ALA A 35 -46.53 15.67 35.02
CA ALA A 35 -47.77 15.27 34.33
C ALA A 35 -48.60 16.44 33.74
N ARG A 36 -48.90 16.28 32.44
CA ARG A 36 -49.98 16.85 31.60
C ARG A 36 -50.03 18.38 31.40
N SER A 37 -50.06 18.81 30.13
CA SER A 37 -51.35 19.01 29.43
C SER A 37 -51.13 19.51 28.00
N SER A 38 -51.79 18.82 27.07
CA SER A 38 -52.19 19.21 25.72
C SER A 38 -53.06 20.48 25.66
N LYS A 39 -52.99 21.19 24.53
CA LYS A 39 -54.09 21.64 23.62
C LYS A 39 -53.49 22.68 22.64
N ALA A 40 -53.46 22.45 21.32
CA ALA A 40 -54.58 22.58 20.36
C ALA A 40 -55.01 24.06 20.21
N VAL A 41 -55.34 24.65 19.07
CA VAL A 41 -55.55 24.27 17.65
C VAL A 41 -55.95 25.60 16.95
N LEU A 42 -55.36 25.92 15.78
CA LEU A 42 -55.92 26.63 14.59
C LEU A 42 -56.72 27.96 14.77
N PRO A 43 -57.25 28.62 13.70
CA PRO A 43 -56.96 28.56 12.25
C PRO A 43 -56.83 29.95 11.56
N ALA A 44 -56.37 29.90 10.29
CA ALA A 44 -56.88 30.55 9.05
C ALA A 44 -57.19 32.08 9.05
N THR A 45 -57.05 32.84 7.95
CA THR A 45 -57.58 32.67 6.59
C THR A 45 -57.04 33.79 5.67
N LEU A 46 -56.92 33.49 4.36
CA LEU A 46 -57.26 34.28 3.13
C LEU A 46 -56.98 35.80 3.07
N ALA A 47 -56.71 36.47 1.95
CA ALA A 47 -56.74 36.25 0.50
C ALA A 47 -55.99 37.45 -0.14
N ALA A 48 -55.13 37.27 -1.14
CA ALA A 48 -55.38 37.42 -2.58
C ALA A 48 -55.94 38.78 -3.07
N ALA A 49 -55.13 39.49 -3.87
CA ALA A 49 -55.43 39.97 -5.25
C ALA A 49 -55.09 41.45 -5.57
N LEU A 50 -54.20 41.62 -6.57
CA LEU A 50 -54.28 42.52 -7.76
C LEU A 50 -54.37 44.07 -7.54
N ALA A 51 -53.72 44.99 -8.27
CA ALA A 51 -52.92 44.99 -9.49
C ALA A 51 -52.18 46.35 -9.69
N ALA A 52 -51.10 46.29 -10.50
CA ALA A 52 -50.62 47.24 -11.52
C ALA A 52 -50.19 48.70 -11.19
N GLY A 53 -48.94 49.04 -11.59
CA GLY A 53 -48.62 50.37 -12.15
C GLY A 53 -47.17 50.86 -12.08
N GLY A 54 -46.34 50.57 -13.11
CA GLY A 54 -45.13 51.32 -13.56
C GLY A 54 -43.90 51.33 -12.62
N LEU A 55 -42.62 51.39 -13.04
CA LEU A 55 -42.00 51.78 -14.30
C LEU A 55 -40.48 51.41 -14.22
N ALA A 56 -39.90 50.89 -15.33
CA ALA A 56 -38.47 50.94 -15.74
C ALA A 56 -37.40 50.22 -14.86
N PHE A 57 -36.33 49.59 -15.35
CA PHE A 57 -35.58 49.70 -16.60
C PHE A 57 -34.67 48.47 -16.82
N ALA A 58 -34.61 48.00 -18.07
CA ALA A 58 -33.55 47.28 -18.81
C ALA A 58 -33.04 45.87 -18.40
N LEU A 59 -32.94 45.06 -19.47
CA LEU A 59 -32.60 43.64 -19.61
C LEU A 59 -31.19 43.43 -20.17
N SER A 60 -30.77 42.16 -20.09
CA SER A 60 -29.89 41.40 -21.01
C SER A 60 -28.39 41.67 -20.92
N GLN A 61 -27.61 40.70 -20.44
CA GLN A 61 -27.00 39.55 -21.14
C GLN A 61 -25.82 39.96 -22.04
N GLN A 62 -24.60 39.55 -21.66
CA GLN A 62 -23.81 38.44 -22.22
C GLN A 62 -22.30 38.66 -22.05
N ASN A 63 -21.62 37.54 -21.82
CA ASN A 63 -20.18 37.27 -21.77
C ASN A 63 -19.25 38.27 -22.45
N GLU A 64 -18.17 38.63 -21.75
CA GLU A 64 -16.83 38.58 -22.33
C GLU A 64 -15.85 37.88 -21.38
N LEU A 65 -15.07 36.96 -21.95
CA LEU A 65 -13.87 36.39 -21.33
C LEU A 65 -12.84 37.51 -21.20
N GLU A 66 -12.20 37.66 -20.04
CA GLU A 66 -10.92 38.34 -19.98
C GLU A 66 -9.87 37.56 -19.17
N LEU A 67 -8.67 37.65 -19.74
CA LEU A 67 -7.46 36.87 -19.65
C LEU A 67 -6.72 37.05 -18.30
N ASP A 68 -5.98 36.03 -17.89
CA ASP A 68 -5.09 36.03 -16.71
C ASP A 68 -4.24 37.30 -16.61
N THR A 69 -4.29 37.96 -15.44
CA THR A 69 -3.30 38.96 -15.04
C THR A 69 -2.69 38.56 -13.70
N GLU A 70 -1.40 38.21 -13.72
CA GLU A 70 -0.52 38.08 -12.55
C GLU A 70 -0.52 39.38 -11.72
N PRO A 71 -0.74 39.37 -10.39
CA PRO A 71 -0.46 40.54 -9.58
C PRO A 71 0.85 40.34 -8.80
N GLY A 72 1.94 40.75 -9.44
CA GLY A 72 3.11 41.24 -8.72
C GLY A 72 2.91 42.70 -8.33
N LYS A 73 3.14 42.99 -7.03
CA LYS A 73 3.43 44.32 -6.43
C LYS A 73 2.28 45.35 -6.39
N SER A 74 1.67 45.48 -5.21
CA SER A 74 1.23 46.78 -4.69
C SER A 74 1.56 46.90 -3.20
N GLY A 75 2.00 48.11 -2.82
CA GLY A 75 2.74 48.40 -1.59
C GLY A 75 1.92 48.50 -0.31
N TRP A 76 2.65 48.47 0.80
CA TRP A 76 2.16 48.51 2.17
C TRP A 76 1.33 49.77 2.50
N ALA A 77 0.10 49.55 2.97
CA ALA A 77 -0.63 50.50 3.80
C ALA A 77 -0.65 49.96 5.24
N THR A 78 -0.01 50.69 6.14
CA THR A 78 0.07 50.35 7.57
C THR A 78 -1.15 50.94 8.28
N THR A 79 -2.12 50.09 8.63
CA THR A 79 -3.15 50.43 9.63
C THR A 79 -2.96 49.52 10.82
N GLY A 80 -2.49 50.10 11.93
CA GLY A 80 -2.32 49.45 13.21
C GLY A 80 -3.66 48.98 13.77
N GLY A 81 -3.97 47.71 13.54
CA GLY A 81 -4.97 46.95 14.28
C GLY A 81 -4.27 45.75 14.89
N ARG A 82 -4.29 45.66 16.22
CA ARG A 82 -3.81 44.49 16.97
C ARG A 82 -4.76 43.33 16.71
N GLU A 83 -4.62 42.67 15.56
CA GLU A 83 -5.32 41.41 15.27
C GLU A 83 -4.78 40.35 16.22
N LYS A 84 -5.68 39.80 17.04
CA LYS A 84 -5.43 38.55 17.76
C LYS A 84 -5.13 37.48 16.72
N VAL A 85 -3.92 36.94 16.74
CA VAL A 85 -3.51 35.75 15.96
C VAL A 85 -4.50 34.63 16.30
N GLY A 86 -5.45 34.38 15.41
CA GLY A 86 -6.35 33.25 15.51
C GLY A 86 -5.53 31.98 15.32
N LYS A 87 -5.45 31.14 16.36
CA LYS A 87 -5.10 29.72 16.19
C LYS A 87 -6.14 29.13 15.22
N GLY A 88 -5.74 28.96 13.95
CA GLY A 88 -6.59 28.37 12.93
C GLY A 88 -7.05 26.99 13.35
N ASP A 89 -8.35 26.77 13.34
CA ASP A 89 -9.01 25.51 13.67
C ASP A 89 -8.76 24.50 12.53
N ILE A 90 -7.63 23.78 12.59
CA ILE A 90 -7.26 22.79 11.55
C ILE A 90 -8.26 21.63 11.64
N ARG A 91 -9.11 21.51 10.61
CA ARG A 91 -10.04 20.40 10.47
C ARG A 91 -9.33 19.19 9.85
N PRO A 92 -9.67 17.96 10.25
CA PRO A 92 -9.11 16.77 9.64
C PRO A 92 -9.59 16.67 8.19
N GLU A 93 -8.65 16.85 7.27
CA GLU A 93 -8.87 16.73 5.83
C GLU A 93 -8.09 15.56 5.24
N VAL A 94 -8.61 15.03 4.14
CA VAL A 94 -7.94 14.02 3.33
C VAL A 94 -7.54 14.71 2.03
N PHE A 95 -6.25 14.62 1.69
CA PHE A 95 -5.72 15.15 0.44
C PHE A 95 -5.38 14.00 -0.49
N LEU A 96 -5.79 14.08 -1.75
CA LEU A 96 -5.50 13.09 -2.78
C LEU A 96 -4.91 13.78 -4.00
N TRP A 97 -4.02 13.11 -4.72
CA TRP A 97 -3.47 13.59 -5.99
C TRP A 97 -2.93 12.44 -6.84
N GLY A 98 -2.66 12.73 -8.12
CA GLY A 98 -2.19 11.76 -9.10
C GLY A 98 -3.22 11.47 -10.21
N ARG A 99 -3.28 10.21 -10.66
CA ARG A 99 -4.19 9.73 -11.71
C ARG A 99 -5.65 9.90 -11.29
N ASN A 100 -6.46 10.47 -12.17
CA ASN A 100 -7.89 10.74 -11.94
C ASN A 100 -8.80 10.27 -13.09
N THR A 101 -8.35 9.33 -13.93
CA THR A 101 -9.14 8.79 -15.05
C THR A 101 -10.48 8.20 -14.63
N HIS A 102 -10.55 7.68 -13.39
CA HIS A 102 -11.75 7.09 -12.81
C HIS A 102 -12.28 7.88 -11.60
N GLY A 103 -11.81 9.11 -11.35
CA GLY A 103 -12.24 9.89 -10.17
C GLY A 103 -11.61 9.44 -8.84
N VAL A 104 -10.44 8.77 -8.86
CA VAL A 104 -9.76 8.28 -7.64
C VAL A 104 -9.10 9.42 -6.87
N ALA A 105 -8.40 10.33 -7.56
CA ALA A 105 -7.63 11.41 -6.95
C ALA A 105 -8.43 12.69 -6.68
N SER A 106 -9.59 12.86 -7.32
CA SER A 106 -10.54 13.91 -6.99
C SER A 106 -11.90 13.27 -6.79
N THR A 107 -12.38 13.33 -5.55
CA THR A 107 -13.74 12.91 -5.19
C THR A 107 -14.77 14.01 -5.47
N SER A 108 -14.38 15.11 -6.13
CA SER A 108 -15.24 16.24 -6.52
C SER A 108 -15.13 16.51 -8.03
N THR A 109 -16.01 17.37 -8.56
CA THR A 109 -16.29 17.71 -9.98
C THR A 109 -15.09 18.28 -10.77
N SER A 110 -13.94 17.60 -10.76
CA SER A 110 -12.82 17.95 -11.63
C SER A 110 -12.91 17.11 -12.90
N ASN A 111 -13.11 17.75 -14.05
CA ASN A 111 -12.98 17.11 -15.37
C ASN A 111 -11.52 16.75 -15.73
N SER A 112 -10.58 17.05 -14.85
CA SER A 112 -9.16 16.74 -15.07
C SER A 112 -8.91 15.25 -14.88
N THR A 113 -8.25 14.64 -15.86
CA THR A 113 -7.79 13.24 -15.79
C THR A 113 -6.62 13.05 -14.82
N GLN A 114 -6.02 14.13 -14.33
CA GLN A 114 -4.86 14.12 -13.42
C GLN A 114 -4.91 15.31 -12.44
N ILE A 115 -4.52 15.06 -11.19
CA ILE A 115 -4.43 16.06 -10.13
C ILE A 115 -2.97 16.30 -9.81
N LYS A 116 -2.48 17.51 -10.12
CA LYS A 116 -1.03 17.82 -10.15
C LYS A 116 -0.41 18.07 -8.78
N ARG A 117 -1.21 18.47 -7.80
CA ARG A 117 -0.82 18.86 -6.45
C ARG A 117 -1.83 18.30 -5.44
N PRO A 118 -1.45 18.10 -4.17
CA PRO A 118 -2.38 17.68 -3.14
C PRO A 118 -3.65 18.52 -3.16
N MET A 119 -4.80 17.86 -3.31
CA MET A 119 -6.11 18.49 -3.37
C MET A 119 -7.01 17.86 -2.31
N ALA A 120 -7.73 18.69 -1.55
CA ALA A 120 -8.67 18.19 -0.57
C ALA A 120 -9.76 17.35 -1.25
N ALA A 121 -10.10 16.20 -0.66
CA ALA A 121 -11.17 15.31 -1.08
C ALA A 121 -12.41 15.56 -0.21
N PRO A 122 -13.37 16.41 -0.64
CA PRO A 122 -14.45 16.87 0.24
C PRO A 122 -15.35 15.73 0.72
N ALA A 123 -15.53 14.67 -0.08
CA ALA A 123 -16.33 13.51 0.29
C ALA A 123 -15.73 12.70 1.46
N LEU A 124 -14.42 12.81 1.68
CA LEU A 124 -13.71 12.17 2.78
C LEU A 124 -13.31 13.16 3.89
N SER A 125 -13.57 14.45 3.69
CA SER A 125 -13.22 15.50 4.65
C SER A 125 -14.05 15.35 5.94
N ASN A 126 -13.43 15.66 7.09
CA ASN A 126 -13.95 15.41 8.44
C ASN A 126 -14.02 13.94 8.87
N LEU A 127 -13.59 12.99 8.03
CA LEU A 127 -13.45 11.60 8.43
C LEU A 127 -12.05 11.34 8.98
N ILE A 128 -12.01 10.58 10.06
CA ILE A 128 -10.77 9.99 10.55
C ILE A 128 -10.80 8.52 10.12
N LEU A 129 -9.75 8.09 9.43
CA LEU A 129 -9.67 6.78 8.82
C LEU A 129 -8.78 5.86 9.66
N ARG A 130 -9.00 4.56 9.55
CA ARG A 130 -8.06 3.54 10.04
C ARG A 130 -7.01 3.22 8.99
N ASP A 131 -7.43 3.20 7.73
CA ASP A 131 -6.59 2.90 6.59
C ASP A 131 -7.12 3.53 5.31
N LEU A 132 -6.21 3.81 4.37
CA LEU A 132 -6.48 4.39 3.06
C LEU A 132 -5.56 3.74 2.04
N ALA A 133 -6.16 3.12 1.03
CA ALA A 133 -5.43 2.46 -0.04
C ALA A 133 -5.98 2.88 -1.41
N LEU A 134 -5.07 3.16 -2.34
CA LEU A 134 -5.40 3.66 -3.68
C LEU A 134 -4.92 2.65 -4.73
N SER A 135 -5.83 2.26 -5.63
CA SER A 135 -5.54 1.50 -6.85
C SER A 135 -5.58 2.42 -8.07
N ALA A 136 -5.13 1.94 -9.23
CA ALA A 136 -5.21 2.69 -10.49
C ALA A 136 -6.64 3.13 -10.83
N THR A 137 -7.62 2.30 -10.49
CA THR A 137 -9.00 2.43 -10.97
C THR A 137 -10.00 2.78 -9.87
N TYR A 138 -9.72 2.46 -8.61
CA TYR A 138 -10.62 2.71 -7.48
C TYR A 138 -9.85 3.04 -6.20
N GLY A 139 -10.52 3.72 -5.27
CA GLY A 139 -10.01 3.99 -3.93
C GLY A 139 -10.81 3.25 -2.87
N VAL A 140 -10.14 2.86 -1.79
CA VAL A 140 -10.75 2.19 -0.64
C VAL A 140 -10.26 2.85 0.64
N ALA A 141 -11.19 3.18 1.54
CA ALA A 141 -10.89 3.71 2.85
C ALA A 141 -11.67 2.96 3.93
N VAL A 142 -11.11 2.90 5.13
CA VAL A 142 -11.79 2.36 6.32
C VAL A 142 -12.03 3.49 7.30
N ASP A 143 -13.29 3.72 7.67
CA ASP A 143 -13.64 4.76 8.64
C ASP A 143 -13.22 4.36 10.08
N SER A 144 -13.31 5.31 11.02
CA SER A 144 -13.00 5.06 12.43
C SER A 144 -13.88 3.99 13.10
N ASN A 145 -15.07 3.72 12.57
CA ASN A 145 -15.97 2.65 13.04
C ASN A 145 -15.56 1.27 12.49
N GLY A 146 -14.73 1.23 11.44
CA GLY A 146 -14.32 0.01 10.75
C GLY A 146 -15.26 -0.39 9.61
N ASP A 147 -16.02 0.56 9.06
CA ASP A 147 -16.80 0.41 7.85
C ASP A 147 -15.97 0.82 6.62
N VAL A 148 -16.27 0.24 5.47
CA VAL A 148 -15.54 0.45 4.21
C VAL A 148 -16.24 1.50 3.35
N LEU A 149 -15.44 2.42 2.83
CA LEU A 149 -15.82 3.41 1.83
C LEU A 149 -15.09 3.08 0.52
N GLN A 150 -15.80 3.04 -0.60
CA GLN A 150 -15.23 2.81 -1.93
C GLN A 150 -15.70 3.86 -2.93
N TRP A 151 -14.82 4.20 -3.87
CA TRP A 151 -15.11 5.14 -4.95
C TRP A 151 -14.26 4.83 -6.18
N GLY A 152 -14.62 5.44 -7.30
CA GLY A 152 -13.91 5.35 -8.56
C GLY A 152 -14.62 4.42 -9.55
N HIS A 153 -13.84 3.61 -10.28
CA HIS A 153 -14.39 2.65 -11.25
C HIS A 153 -15.44 1.73 -10.59
N GLY A 154 -16.58 1.55 -11.26
CA GLY A 154 -17.69 0.75 -10.75
C GLY A 154 -18.61 1.47 -9.76
N TYR A 155 -18.31 2.73 -9.39
CA TYR A 155 -19.16 3.59 -8.56
C TYR A 155 -19.68 4.79 -9.37
N GLY A 156 -20.72 5.45 -8.84
CA GLY A 156 -21.29 6.64 -9.45
C GLY A 156 -20.23 7.73 -9.65
N ALA A 157 -20.42 8.56 -10.68
CA ALA A 157 -19.54 9.71 -10.91
C ALA A 157 -19.42 10.55 -9.63
N PRO A 158 -18.29 11.26 -9.41
CA PRO A 158 -18.11 12.13 -8.24
C PRO A 158 -19.31 13.07 -7.99
N GLU A 159 -19.99 13.48 -9.07
CA GLU A 159 -21.20 14.32 -9.10
C GLU A 159 -22.42 13.73 -8.36
N GLN A 160 -22.50 12.42 -8.20
CA GLN A 160 -23.60 11.71 -7.53
C GLN A 160 -23.25 11.30 -6.09
N GLY A 161 -22.18 11.87 -5.53
CA GLY A 161 -21.66 11.49 -4.20
C GLY A 161 -20.76 10.27 -4.26
N GLY A 162 -19.84 10.22 -5.25
CA GLY A 162 -19.09 9.03 -5.69
C GLY A 162 -18.31 8.20 -4.65
N VAL A 163 -18.30 8.58 -3.37
CA VAL A 163 -17.85 7.75 -2.24
C VAL A 163 -19.04 7.08 -1.58
N GLU A 164 -19.12 5.76 -1.69
CA GLU A 164 -20.21 4.97 -1.10
C GLU A 164 -19.70 4.09 0.04
N LYS A 165 -20.52 3.91 1.08
CA LYS A 165 -20.27 2.96 2.17
C LYS A 165 -20.74 1.56 1.73
N THR A 166 -19.79 0.64 1.55
CA THR A 166 -20.05 -0.67 0.92
C THR A 166 -20.18 -1.80 1.93
N LEU A 167 -19.25 -1.88 2.90
CA LEU A 167 -19.21 -2.97 3.88
C LEU A 167 -19.27 -2.41 5.30
N THR A 168 -20.25 -2.85 6.07
CA THR A 168 -20.45 -2.43 7.46
C THR A 168 -20.41 -3.60 8.43
N GLY A 169 -20.10 -3.33 9.69
CA GLY A 169 -20.22 -4.32 10.78
C GLY A 169 -19.12 -5.40 10.86
N LYS A 170 -18.12 -5.38 9.96
CA LYS A 170 -16.94 -6.27 10.02
C LYS A 170 -15.80 -5.71 10.86
N ASN A 171 -15.87 -4.43 11.24
CA ASN A 171 -14.90 -3.73 12.09
C ASN A 171 -13.47 -3.90 11.55
N LEU A 172 -13.27 -3.48 10.30
CA LEU A 172 -12.01 -3.59 9.59
C LEU A 172 -10.95 -2.63 10.14
N VAL A 173 -9.68 -3.02 10.01
CA VAL A 173 -8.51 -2.28 10.47
C VAL A 173 -7.60 -1.92 9.31
N LYS A 174 -7.39 -2.86 8.36
CA LYS A 174 -6.54 -2.67 7.18
C LYS A 174 -7.26 -3.13 5.93
N VAL A 175 -7.02 -2.46 4.80
CA VAL A 175 -7.51 -2.83 3.46
C VAL A 175 -6.37 -2.92 2.47
N VAL A 176 -6.47 -3.87 1.54
CA VAL A 176 -5.48 -4.08 0.49
C VAL A 176 -6.21 -4.25 -0.85
N PRO A 177 -6.14 -3.25 -1.74
CA PRO A 177 -6.68 -3.35 -3.09
C PRO A 177 -5.74 -4.17 -3.98
N THR A 178 -6.30 -4.74 -5.05
CA THR A 178 -5.55 -5.51 -6.05
C THR A 178 -5.86 -5.01 -7.46
N GLU A 179 -4.93 -5.24 -8.40
CA GLU A 179 -5.09 -4.87 -9.82
C GLU A 179 -6.29 -5.59 -10.47
N ALA A 180 -6.61 -6.80 -10.01
CA ALA A 180 -7.69 -7.63 -10.54
C ALA A 180 -9.11 -7.24 -10.07
N GLY A 181 -9.24 -6.15 -9.30
CA GLY A 181 -10.54 -5.68 -8.80
C GLY A 181 -11.07 -6.45 -7.59
N LYS A 182 -10.20 -7.14 -6.85
CA LYS A 182 -10.54 -7.72 -5.54
C LYS A 182 -10.01 -6.83 -4.43
N VAL A 183 -10.76 -6.70 -3.35
CA VAL A 183 -10.34 -5.97 -2.16
C VAL A 183 -10.30 -6.93 -0.99
N PHE A 184 -9.17 -6.97 -0.29
CA PHE A 184 -8.99 -7.76 0.92
C PHE A 184 -9.04 -6.85 2.14
N GLY A 185 -9.70 -7.30 3.20
CA GLY A 185 -9.83 -6.57 4.45
C GLY A 185 -9.44 -7.41 5.65
N LEU A 186 -8.71 -6.82 6.59
CA LEU A 186 -8.37 -7.42 7.88
C LEU A 186 -9.26 -6.84 8.98
N SER A 187 -10.04 -7.70 9.64
CA SER A 187 -10.85 -7.32 10.80
C SER A 187 -10.00 -7.17 12.07
N LYS A 188 -10.46 -6.37 13.04
CA LYS A 188 -9.86 -6.28 14.39
C LYS A 188 -9.76 -7.64 15.11
N LYS A 189 -10.64 -8.58 14.77
CA LYS A 189 -10.61 -9.98 15.26
C LYS A 189 -9.49 -10.82 14.61
N GLY A 190 -8.85 -10.31 13.56
CA GLY A 190 -7.86 -10.99 12.74
C GLY A 190 -8.47 -11.99 11.76
N GLU A 191 -9.67 -11.70 11.28
CA GLU A 191 -10.32 -12.41 10.18
C GLU A 191 -10.03 -11.69 8.85
N VAL A 192 -9.79 -12.45 7.79
CA VAL A 192 -9.54 -11.93 6.44
C VAL A 192 -10.82 -12.09 5.61
N TRP A 193 -11.27 -10.99 5.03
CA TRP A 193 -12.45 -10.92 4.18
C TRP A 193 -12.08 -10.46 2.78
N VAL A 194 -12.80 -10.93 1.76
CA VAL A 194 -12.65 -10.50 0.38
C VAL A 194 -14.00 -10.11 -0.22
N TRP A 195 -14.01 -9.03 -0.98
CA TRP A 195 -15.16 -8.54 -1.74
C TRP A 195 -14.69 -7.89 -3.05
N ALA A 196 -15.62 -7.69 -3.98
CA ALA A 196 -15.31 -7.11 -5.28
C ALA A 196 -15.12 -5.58 -5.16
N SER A 197 -14.24 -5.01 -5.97
CA SER A 197 -14.10 -3.56 -6.08
C SER A 197 -15.31 -2.92 -6.76
N ASP A 198 -15.89 -3.57 -7.76
CA ASP A 198 -16.98 -3.00 -8.56
C ASP A 198 -18.36 -3.28 -7.94
N LYS A 199 -19.21 -2.26 -7.88
CA LYS A 199 -20.57 -2.35 -7.30
C LYS A 199 -21.46 -3.40 -7.99
N LEU A 200 -21.29 -3.61 -9.29
CA LEU A 200 -22.03 -4.64 -10.02
C LEU A 200 -21.63 -6.04 -9.56
N ALA A 201 -20.32 -6.30 -9.50
CA ALA A 201 -19.74 -7.57 -9.06
C ALA A 201 -19.96 -7.85 -7.55
N GLN A 202 -20.39 -6.85 -6.78
CA GLN A 202 -20.75 -7.01 -5.36
C GLN A 202 -22.10 -7.68 -5.13
N ARG A 203 -23.02 -7.72 -6.11
CA ARG A 203 -24.31 -8.37 -5.89
C ARG A 203 -24.15 -9.89 -5.89
N ALA A 204 -24.85 -10.60 -5.01
CA ALA A 204 -24.96 -12.05 -5.07
C ALA A 204 -25.62 -12.43 -6.42
N GLY A 205 -24.82 -12.84 -7.41
CA GLY A 205 -25.22 -13.01 -8.81
C GLY A 205 -24.80 -11.87 -9.77
N GLY A 206 -23.82 -11.04 -9.40
CA GLY A 206 -23.50 -9.75 -10.03
C GLY A 206 -22.38 -9.72 -11.08
N ALA A 207 -21.90 -10.86 -11.59
CA ALA A 207 -21.48 -10.86 -12.99
C ALA A 207 -22.75 -10.70 -13.83
N SER A 208 -22.73 -10.01 -14.97
CA SER A 208 -23.91 -9.92 -15.84
C SER A 208 -24.39 -11.33 -16.21
N LEU A 209 -25.35 -11.86 -15.46
CA LEU A 209 -26.04 -13.13 -15.68
C LEU A 209 -26.97 -13.07 -16.91
N SER A 210 -26.85 -12.02 -17.74
CA SER A 210 -27.50 -11.91 -19.05
C SER A 210 -26.74 -12.66 -20.16
N ASP A 211 -25.48 -13.06 -19.94
CA ASP A 211 -24.65 -13.80 -20.93
C ASP A 211 -24.31 -15.25 -20.51
N LEU A 212 -24.96 -15.77 -19.48
CA LEU A 212 -25.02 -17.21 -19.21
C LEU A 212 -26.28 -17.75 -19.90
N PRO A 213 -26.21 -18.88 -20.63
CA PRO A 213 -27.30 -19.32 -21.49
C PRO A 213 -28.60 -19.43 -20.69
N GLN A 214 -29.62 -18.73 -21.19
CA GLN A 214 -30.99 -18.80 -20.72
C GLN A 214 -31.41 -20.26 -20.54
N ARG A 215 -32.07 -20.51 -19.40
CA ARG A 215 -32.88 -21.70 -19.11
C ARG A 215 -32.08 -22.99 -18.85
N VAL A 216 -31.79 -23.22 -17.58
CA VAL A 216 -32.12 -24.50 -16.97
C VAL A 216 -33.05 -24.20 -15.81
N GLU A 217 -34.22 -24.82 -15.85
CA GLU A 217 -35.25 -24.72 -14.82
C GLU A 217 -34.67 -24.92 -13.43
N GLU A 218 -35.29 -24.19 -12.50
CA GLU A 218 -35.19 -24.34 -11.06
C GLU A 218 -34.86 -25.77 -10.65
N SER A 219 -33.71 -25.97 -10.04
CA SER A 219 -33.43 -27.18 -9.32
C SER A 219 -32.99 -26.79 -7.91
N GLY A 220 -33.91 -27.01 -6.98
CA GLY A 220 -33.83 -26.72 -5.56
C GLY A 220 -32.82 -27.61 -4.84
N TRP A 221 -31.54 -27.54 -5.22
CA TRP A 221 -30.40 -28.07 -4.47
C TRP A 221 -29.60 -26.97 -3.76
N MET A 222 -29.70 -25.71 -4.21
CA MET A 222 -29.11 -24.52 -3.55
C MET A 222 -29.58 -24.30 -2.10
N TRP A 223 -30.70 -24.93 -1.68
CA TRP A 223 -31.26 -24.82 -0.32
C TRP A 223 -31.10 -26.10 0.53
N VAL A 224 -30.65 -27.23 -0.04
CA VAL A 224 -30.87 -28.56 0.57
C VAL A 224 -29.69 -29.08 1.42
N LEU A 225 -28.51 -28.49 1.37
CA LEU A 225 -27.42 -28.84 2.30
C LEU A 225 -27.33 -27.85 3.48
N GLY A 226 -28.29 -28.01 4.39
CA GLY A 226 -28.20 -27.81 5.84
C GLY A 226 -27.30 -26.68 6.38
N LYS A 227 -27.94 -25.62 6.88
CA LYS A 227 -27.38 -24.64 7.83
C LYS A 227 -26.07 -23.93 7.38
N GLY A 228 -26.22 -22.99 6.45
CA GLY A 228 -25.66 -21.62 6.60
C GLY A 228 -24.15 -21.41 6.75
N THR A 229 -23.28 -22.19 6.09
CA THR A 229 -21.81 -21.97 6.26
C THR A 229 -20.91 -22.17 5.02
N LEU A 230 -21.42 -22.43 3.81
CA LEU A 230 -20.56 -22.73 2.66
C LEU A 230 -20.55 -21.67 1.54
N TRP A 231 -21.61 -20.84 1.43
CA TRP A 231 -21.70 -19.75 0.46
C TRP A 231 -22.15 -18.49 1.21
N GLY A 232 -21.54 -17.35 0.90
CA GLY A 232 -21.53 -16.12 1.68
C GLY A 232 -22.87 -15.79 2.35
N ARG A 233 -22.82 -15.51 3.66
CA ARG A 233 -23.97 -14.97 4.39
C ARG A 233 -24.24 -13.57 3.86
N ASN A 234 -25.37 -13.40 3.19
CA ASN A 234 -25.86 -12.09 2.75
C ASN A 234 -26.21 -11.24 3.98
N ASP A 235 -25.24 -10.50 4.50
CA ASP A 235 -25.38 -9.67 5.69
C ASP A 235 -26.12 -8.36 5.34
N GLY A 236 -27.40 -8.44 4.97
CA GLY A 236 -28.37 -7.33 4.94
C GLY A 236 -28.09 -6.12 4.01
N GLY A 237 -26.88 -5.98 3.48
CA GLY A 237 -26.40 -4.83 2.70
C GLY A 237 -26.24 -5.09 1.20
N GLY A 238 -26.63 -6.27 0.71
CA GLY A 238 -26.60 -6.61 -0.73
C GLY A 238 -25.21 -6.79 -1.33
N VAL A 239 -24.14 -6.76 -0.52
CA VAL A 239 -22.75 -7.00 -0.91
C VAL A 239 -22.35 -8.43 -0.55
N GLU A 240 -21.88 -9.18 -1.54
CA GLU A 240 -21.30 -10.49 -1.40
C GLU A 240 -19.88 -10.38 -0.83
N VAL A 241 -19.67 -11.03 0.30
CA VAL A 241 -18.39 -11.03 1.00
C VAL A 241 -18.04 -12.45 1.41
N LEU A 242 -16.81 -12.85 1.15
CA LEU A 242 -16.29 -14.17 1.49
C LEU A 242 -15.25 -14.06 2.59
N LYS A 243 -15.25 -15.04 3.49
CA LYS A 243 -14.19 -15.21 4.48
C LYS A 243 -13.10 -16.07 3.86
N VAL A 244 -11.86 -15.60 3.94
CA VAL A 244 -10.69 -16.36 3.52
C VAL A 244 -10.25 -17.25 4.68
N HIS A 245 -10.02 -18.53 4.39
CA HIS A 245 -9.69 -19.54 5.39
C HIS A 245 -8.26 -20.06 5.18
N PRO A 246 -7.47 -20.29 6.25
CA PRO A 246 -6.19 -20.94 6.10
C PRO A 246 -6.36 -22.44 5.84
N ASP A 247 -5.42 -23.02 5.08
CA ASP A 247 -5.31 -24.46 4.84
C ASP A 247 -4.94 -25.22 6.11
N VAL A 248 -4.14 -24.60 6.98
CA VAL A 248 -3.75 -25.12 8.28
C VAL A 248 -4.52 -24.40 9.39
N LYS A 249 -5.04 -25.17 10.35
CA LYS A 249 -5.72 -24.62 11.53
C LYS A 249 -4.79 -23.71 12.32
N LEU A 250 -5.28 -22.53 12.71
CA LEU A 250 -4.57 -21.60 13.57
C LEU A 250 -4.53 -22.09 15.02
N GLU A 251 -3.48 -21.73 15.74
CA GLU A 251 -3.36 -22.02 17.17
C GLU A 251 -4.41 -21.25 17.99
N LYS A 252 -4.67 -21.70 19.23
CA LYS A 252 -5.62 -21.03 20.11
C LYS A 252 -5.17 -19.60 20.41
N GLY A 253 -5.97 -18.62 19.99
CA GLY A 253 -5.67 -17.19 20.16
C GLY A 253 -4.74 -16.59 19.10
N GLU A 254 -4.30 -17.39 18.13
CA GLU A 254 -3.59 -16.89 16.95
C GLU A 254 -4.58 -16.18 16.01
N LYS A 255 -4.15 -15.04 15.47
CA LYS A 255 -4.97 -14.21 14.59
C LYS A 255 -4.10 -13.55 13.51
N PHE A 256 -4.67 -13.20 12.37
CA PHE A 256 -3.96 -12.43 11.35
C PHE A 256 -3.73 -10.98 11.82
N THR A 257 -2.54 -10.46 11.56
CA THR A 257 -2.09 -9.12 12.01
C THR A 257 -1.69 -8.20 10.86
N SER A 258 -1.25 -8.75 9.73
CA SER A 258 -0.88 -7.97 8.55
C SER A 258 -1.28 -8.68 7.26
N LEU A 259 -1.59 -7.87 6.25
CA LEU A 259 -1.83 -8.24 4.86
C LEU A 259 -0.99 -7.34 3.94
N SER A 260 -0.43 -7.91 2.88
CA SER A 260 0.30 -7.19 1.82
C SER A 260 0.05 -7.92 0.49
N ALA A 261 -0.30 -7.20 -0.58
CA ALA A 261 -0.61 -7.81 -1.88
C ALA A 261 0.30 -7.28 -2.98
N GLY A 262 0.69 -8.17 -3.87
CA GLY A 262 1.26 -7.84 -5.17
C GLY A 262 0.21 -7.90 -6.28
N ALA A 263 0.66 -7.94 -7.53
CA ALA A 263 -0.23 -8.02 -8.69
C ALA A 263 -0.99 -9.36 -8.76
N SER A 264 -0.32 -10.45 -8.40
CA SER A 264 -0.85 -11.82 -8.55
C SER A 264 -0.89 -12.65 -7.27
N HIS A 265 -0.44 -12.12 -6.14
CA HIS A 265 -0.39 -12.85 -4.87
C HIS A 265 -0.70 -11.95 -3.68
N LEU A 266 -1.19 -12.54 -2.60
CA LEU A 266 -1.42 -11.90 -1.30
C LEU A 266 -0.62 -12.64 -0.23
N LEU A 267 0.04 -11.91 0.65
CA LEU A 267 0.76 -12.41 1.81
C LEU A 267 0.01 -12.03 3.09
N ALA A 268 -0.04 -12.96 4.03
CA ALA A 268 -0.66 -12.75 5.35
C ALA A 268 0.27 -13.21 6.47
N LEU A 269 0.32 -12.41 7.54
CA LEU A 269 1.13 -12.68 8.74
C LEU A 269 0.21 -12.89 9.95
N THR A 270 0.55 -13.85 10.80
CA THR A 270 -0.16 -14.07 12.07
C THR A 270 0.55 -13.44 13.26
N SER A 271 -0.17 -13.32 14.38
CA SER A 271 0.38 -12.82 15.67
C SER A 271 1.49 -13.70 16.26
N ARG A 272 1.62 -14.95 15.80
CA ARG A 272 2.71 -15.87 16.18
C ARG A 272 3.91 -15.80 15.24
N GLY A 273 3.80 -15.05 14.14
CA GLY A 273 4.83 -14.92 13.12
C GLY A 273 4.80 -16.03 12.07
N ARG A 274 3.66 -16.72 11.88
CA ARG A 274 3.46 -17.67 10.77
C ARG A 274 3.09 -16.91 9.49
N SER A 275 3.56 -17.43 8.36
CA SER A 275 3.45 -16.78 7.05
C SER A 275 2.56 -17.60 6.10
N PHE A 276 1.62 -16.92 5.47
CA PHE A 276 0.68 -17.51 4.51
C PHE A 276 0.71 -16.74 3.19
N ALA A 277 0.44 -17.44 2.09
CA ALA A 277 0.31 -16.88 0.75
C ALA A 277 -1.01 -17.33 0.11
N LEU A 278 -1.64 -16.43 -0.64
CA LEU A 278 -2.87 -16.69 -1.40
C LEU A 278 -2.64 -16.33 -2.87
N PRO A 279 -2.86 -17.26 -3.81
CA PRO A 279 -2.82 -16.95 -5.24
C PRO A 279 -4.04 -16.15 -5.65
N LEU A 280 -3.83 -15.01 -6.32
CA LEU A 280 -4.93 -14.14 -6.78
C LEU A 280 -5.40 -14.45 -8.21
N CYS A 281 -4.53 -15.07 -9.01
CA CYS A 281 -4.75 -15.53 -10.39
C CYS A 281 -3.86 -16.74 -10.70
N LEU A 282 -3.95 -17.30 -11.91
CA LEU A 282 -3.13 -18.46 -12.31
C LEU A 282 -1.64 -18.12 -12.44
N SER A 283 -1.32 -16.85 -12.73
CA SER A 283 0.08 -16.39 -12.77
C SER A 283 0.70 -16.13 -11.39
N ALA A 284 -0.01 -16.48 -10.31
CA ALA A 284 0.40 -16.21 -8.93
C ALA A 284 1.72 -16.85 -8.53
N ASN A 285 2.16 -17.93 -9.19
CA ASN A 285 3.42 -18.61 -8.84
C ASN A 285 4.46 -18.63 -9.95
N THR A 286 4.28 -17.92 -11.06
CA THR A 286 5.17 -18.00 -12.23
C THR A 286 6.63 -17.71 -11.92
N HIS A 287 6.91 -16.79 -11.00
CA HIS A 287 8.26 -16.48 -10.56
C HIS A 287 8.60 -17.10 -9.19
N GLY A 288 7.71 -17.94 -8.66
CA GLY A 288 7.81 -18.49 -7.31
C GLY A 288 7.49 -17.50 -6.19
N GLN A 289 6.74 -16.43 -6.48
CA GLN A 289 6.42 -15.36 -5.52
C GLN A 289 5.51 -15.82 -4.36
N LEU A 290 4.86 -16.99 -4.44
CA LEU A 290 4.15 -17.56 -3.29
C LEU A 290 5.09 -18.13 -2.23
N GLY A 291 6.37 -18.35 -2.56
CA GLY A 291 7.34 -18.98 -1.65
C GLY A 291 7.11 -20.48 -1.46
N VAL A 292 6.27 -21.08 -2.31
CA VAL A 292 5.91 -22.51 -2.29
C VAL A 292 6.18 -23.14 -3.65
N ARG A 293 6.65 -24.39 -3.63
CA ARG A 293 6.97 -25.13 -4.87
C ARG A 293 5.74 -25.35 -5.74
N SER A 294 4.60 -25.65 -5.11
CA SER A 294 3.36 -25.92 -5.82
C SER A 294 2.15 -25.59 -4.94
N VAL A 295 1.17 -24.87 -5.49
CA VAL A 295 -0.16 -24.72 -4.86
C VAL A 295 -1.17 -25.51 -5.66
N ARG A 296 -2.03 -26.27 -4.96
CA ARG A 296 -3.21 -26.90 -5.55
C ARG A 296 -4.40 -25.96 -5.37
N LEU A 297 -4.94 -25.46 -6.46
CA LEU A 297 -6.20 -24.71 -6.43
C LEU A 297 -7.36 -25.70 -6.33
N LEU A 298 -8.21 -25.50 -5.34
CA LEU A 298 -9.53 -26.11 -5.30
C LEU A 298 -10.46 -25.14 -6.01
N SER A 299 -10.78 -25.41 -7.28
CA SER A 299 -11.81 -24.63 -7.98
C SER A 299 -13.15 -24.82 -7.25
N PRO A 300 -13.87 -23.75 -6.86
CA PRO A 300 -15.25 -23.92 -6.44
C PRO A 300 -16.06 -24.53 -7.59
N PRO A 301 -17.04 -25.41 -7.31
CA PRO A 301 -17.92 -25.91 -8.34
C PRO A 301 -18.68 -24.73 -8.97
N HIS A 302 -18.39 -24.44 -10.24
CA HIS A 302 -19.10 -23.44 -11.04
C HIS A 302 -20.45 -24.03 -11.53
N PRO A 303 -21.51 -23.22 -11.72
CA PRO A 303 -22.73 -23.68 -12.36
C PRO A 303 -22.42 -24.21 -13.77
N GLY A 304 -22.49 -25.54 -13.94
CA GLY A 304 -22.13 -26.24 -15.18
C GLY A 304 -20.88 -27.12 -15.11
N SER A 305 -20.12 -27.07 -14.00
CA SER A 305 -19.10 -28.08 -13.72
C SER A 305 -19.74 -29.26 -12.99
N SER A 306 -19.50 -30.49 -13.47
CA SER A 306 -20.00 -31.71 -12.82
C SER A 306 -19.53 -31.78 -11.37
N ALA A 307 -20.38 -32.29 -10.47
CA ALA A 307 -20.13 -32.39 -9.03
C ALA A 307 -18.91 -33.26 -8.62
N SER A 308 -18.17 -33.80 -9.58
CA SER A 308 -16.95 -34.60 -9.43
C SER A 308 -15.70 -33.96 -10.06
N GLY A 309 -15.79 -32.78 -10.66
CA GLY A 309 -14.69 -32.12 -11.36
C GLY A 309 -13.90 -31.17 -10.47
N GLU A 310 -13.16 -31.68 -9.48
CA GLU A 310 -12.15 -30.92 -8.76
C GLU A 310 -10.99 -30.60 -9.71
N LEU A 311 -10.98 -29.41 -10.32
CA LEU A 311 -9.86 -28.98 -11.15
C LEU A 311 -8.68 -28.64 -10.24
N THR A 312 -7.88 -29.65 -9.93
CA THR A 312 -6.66 -29.50 -9.13
C THR A 312 -5.58 -28.86 -10.01
N ILE A 313 -5.54 -27.53 -10.06
CA ILE A 313 -4.48 -26.83 -10.78
C ILE A 313 -3.25 -26.76 -9.87
N ARG A 314 -2.13 -27.29 -10.34
CA ARG A 314 -0.83 -27.16 -9.69
C ARG A 314 -0.12 -25.92 -10.25
N LEU A 315 0.07 -24.90 -9.42
CA LEU A 315 0.83 -23.70 -9.80
C LEU A 315 2.29 -23.85 -9.41
N GLU A 316 3.18 -24.00 -10.39
CA GLU A 316 4.63 -24.14 -10.20
C GLU A 316 5.38 -22.90 -10.71
N PRO A 317 6.55 -22.58 -10.14
CA PRO A 317 7.48 -21.63 -10.73
C PRO A 317 7.88 -22.08 -12.13
N ASP A 318 7.92 -21.14 -13.06
CA ASP A 318 8.39 -21.39 -14.41
C ASP A 318 9.92 -21.44 -14.40
N GLU A 319 10.45 -22.67 -14.32
CA GLU A 319 11.90 -22.92 -14.28
C GLU A 319 12.60 -22.48 -15.59
N ARG A 320 11.88 -22.44 -16.73
CA ARG A 320 12.39 -21.99 -18.03
C ARG A 320 12.86 -20.53 -18.01
N LEU A 321 12.26 -19.70 -17.15
CA LEU A 321 12.69 -18.31 -16.98
C LEU A 321 14.14 -18.22 -16.53
N ASN A 322 14.65 -19.21 -15.79
CA ASN A 322 16.04 -19.27 -15.37
C ASN A 322 16.97 -19.94 -16.41
N GLU A 323 16.41 -20.65 -17.39
CA GLU A 323 17.15 -21.36 -18.45
C GLU A 323 17.58 -20.43 -19.60
N MET A 324 16.88 -19.31 -19.81
CA MET A 324 17.12 -18.32 -20.89
C MET A 324 18.49 -17.59 -20.85
N GLY A 325 19.44 -18.05 -20.03
CA GLY A 325 20.81 -17.55 -19.96
C GLY A 325 21.92 -18.55 -20.34
N TRP A 326 21.61 -19.84 -20.56
CA TRP A 326 22.63 -20.87 -20.77
C TRP A 326 22.70 -21.44 -22.19
N GLU A 327 21.71 -21.21 -23.05
CA GLU A 327 21.65 -21.79 -24.41
C GLU A 327 22.28 -20.92 -25.51
N LYS A 328 22.87 -19.76 -25.19
CA LYS A 328 23.49 -18.85 -26.19
C LYS A 328 24.96 -18.56 -25.95
N LEU A 329 25.73 -19.55 -25.52
CA LEU A 329 27.15 -19.56 -25.88
C LEU A 329 27.34 -20.62 -26.96
N PRO A 330 27.75 -20.25 -28.19
CA PRO A 330 28.16 -21.26 -29.14
C PRO A 330 29.23 -22.11 -28.47
N PRO A 331 29.20 -23.45 -28.61
CA PRO A 331 30.27 -24.28 -28.09
C PRO A 331 31.60 -23.73 -28.62
N PRO A 332 32.67 -23.65 -27.80
CA PRO A 332 33.96 -23.21 -28.30
C PRO A 332 34.30 -24.09 -29.51
N PRO A 333 34.74 -23.50 -30.64
CA PRO A 333 34.93 -24.25 -31.87
C PRO A 333 35.87 -25.42 -31.59
N LYS A 334 35.41 -26.66 -31.84
CA LYS A 334 36.17 -27.88 -31.55
C LYS A 334 37.42 -28.06 -32.44
N LYS A 335 37.69 -27.11 -33.35
CA LYS A 335 38.93 -26.98 -34.09
C LYS A 335 39.25 -25.50 -34.27
N LEU A 336 40.41 -25.08 -33.80
CA LEU A 336 41.02 -23.83 -34.27
C LEU A 336 41.31 -24.00 -35.76
N ASP A 337 40.86 -23.05 -36.59
CA ASP A 337 41.23 -23.01 -38.00
C ASP A 337 42.74 -22.75 -38.09
N PRO A 338 43.54 -23.63 -38.73
CA PRO A 338 44.98 -23.43 -38.92
C PRO A 338 45.32 -22.29 -39.92
N LEU A 339 44.31 -21.55 -40.39
CA LEU A 339 44.42 -20.56 -41.47
C LEU A 339 44.79 -19.14 -41.00
N LEU A 340 45.24 -18.98 -39.76
CA LEU A 340 46.01 -17.79 -39.33
C LEU A 340 47.54 -17.98 -39.50
N LEU A 341 47.98 -18.97 -40.27
CA LEU A 341 49.38 -19.16 -40.64
C LEU A 341 49.58 -18.91 -42.15
N PRO A 342 50.73 -18.35 -42.58
CA PRO A 342 50.96 -17.97 -43.97
C PRO A 342 51.18 -19.18 -44.89
N ALA A 343 50.88 -18.95 -46.17
CA ALA A 343 50.53 -19.90 -47.23
C ALA A 343 51.69 -20.66 -47.90
N VAL A 344 51.43 -21.89 -48.39
CA VAL A 344 51.93 -22.43 -49.68
C VAL A 344 50.97 -23.53 -50.22
N SER A 345 50.76 -23.54 -51.54
CA SER A 345 49.83 -24.34 -52.37
C SER A 345 50.42 -25.71 -52.86
N PRO A 346 49.64 -26.59 -53.55
CA PRO A 346 49.75 -28.08 -53.55
C PRO A 346 50.41 -28.71 -54.81
N PRO A 347 50.40 -30.07 -54.99
CA PRO A 347 49.33 -30.71 -55.79
C PRO A 347 48.84 -32.13 -55.35
N THR A 348 47.64 -32.47 -55.84
CA THR A 348 46.83 -33.74 -55.86
C THR A 348 47.52 -34.92 -56.62
N PRO A 349 47.02 -36.20 -56.73
CA PRO A 349 45.61 -36.63 -56.96
C PRO A 349 45.17 -38.07 -56.51
N SER A 350 43.97 -38.47 -56.98
CA SER A 350 43.30 -39.80 -57.08
C SER A 350 42.42 -40.21 -55.89
N ASN A 351 41.15 -40.64 -56.04
CA ASN A 351 40.53 -41.46 -57.08
C ASN A 351 38.97 -41.25 -57.12
N PRO A 352 38.24 -41.78 -58.12
CA PRO A 352 36.92 -41.32 -58.55
C PRO A 352 35.75 -42.08 -57.91
N ALA A 353 34.56 -41.48 -58.03
CA ALA A 353 33.27 -42.02 -57.67
C ALA A 353 32.78 -43.14 -58.60
N PRO A 354 31.93 -44.08 -58.11
CA PRO A 354 31.02 -44.84 -58.94
C PRO A 354 29.58 -44.27 -58.94
N LYS A 355 29.03 -44.22 -60.16
CA LYS A 355 27.60 -44.18 -60.56
C LYS A 355 26.94 -45.52 -60.18
N SER A 356 25.63 -45.73 -60.04
CA SER A 356 24.38 -44.96 -60.07
C SER A 356 23.24 -45.91 -59.66
N ASP A 357 22.06 -45.31 -59.42
CA ASP A 357 20.71 -45.86 -59.60
C ASP A 357 20.05 -46.76 -58.54
N HIS A 358 18.83 -46.31 -58.18
CA HIS A 358 17.80 -46.88 -57.29
C HIS A 358 17.87 -46.58 -55.79
N VAL A 359 17.40 -45.38 -55.40
CA VAL A 359 16.67 -45.18 -54.14
C VAL A 359 15.44 -44.28 -54.40
N PRO A 360 14.21 -44.71 -54.02
CA PRO A 360 13.00 -43.90 -54.19
C PRO A 360 13.08 -42.59 -53.39
N ALA A 361 12.43 -41.54 -53.90
CA ALA A 361 12.39 -40.24 -53.25
C ALA A 361 11.88 -40.36 -51.80
N LEU A 362 12.71 -39.95 -50.84
CA LEU A 362 12.25 -39.71 -49.47
C LEU A 362 11.17 -38.63 -49.49
N PRO A 363 10.08 -38.79 -48.71
CA PRO A 363 9.03 -37.78 -48.61
C PRO A 363 9.64 -36.47 -48.13
N SER A 364 9.24 -35.38 -48.79
CA SER A 364 9.49 -34.02 -48.34
C SER A 364 9.16 -33.89 -46.86
N PRO A 365 9.98 -33.18 -46.06
CA PRO A 365 9.60 -32.88 -44.70
C PRO A 365 8.29 -32.09 -44.76
N SER A 366 7.25 -32.70 -44.22
CA SER A 366 6.04 -32.00 -43.81
C SER A 366 6.46 -30.76 -43.01
N PRO A 367 5.73 -29.64 -43.11
CA PRO A 367 6.06 -28.46 -42.32
C PRO A 367 6.16 -28.91 -40.87
N VAL A 368 7.36 -28.74 -40.30
CA VAL A 368 7.63 -28.99 -38.90
C VAL A 368 6.53 -28.25 -38.16
N ALA A 369 5.64 -29.02 -37.55
CA ALA A 369 4.67 -28.50 -36.62
C ALA A 369 5.45 -27.61 -35.66
N SER A 370 5.15 -26.30 -35.68
CA SER A 370 5.54 -25.40 -34.62
C SER A 370 5.22 -26.13 -33.32
N VAL A 371 6.26 -26.43 -32.55
CA VAL A 371 6.16 -27.04 -31.23
C VAL A 371 5.06 -26.27 -30.51
N GLN A 372 3.95 -26.95 -30.30
CA GLN A 372 2.76 -26.41 -29.67
C GLN A 372 3.19 -25.86 -28.32
N ASP A 373 2.80 -24.63 -28.02
CA ASP A 373 2.69 -24.15 -26.64
C ASP A 373 2.07 -25.28 -25.82
N GLU A 374 2.85 -25.91 -24.93
CA GLU A 374 2.28 -26.79 -23.92
C GLU A 374 1.25 -25.97 -23.15
N GLN A 375 -0.01 -26.33 -23.36
CA GLN A 375 -1.23 -25.64 -22.96
C GLN A 375 -1.08 -24.91 -21.62
N ALA A 376 -0.96 -23.58 -21.66
CA ALA A 376 -1.15 -22.75 -20.47
C ALA A 376 -2.51 -23.12 -19.86
N VAL A 377 -2.51 -23.50 -18.58
CA VAL A 377 -3.73 -23.95 -17.89
C VAL A 377 -4.79 -22.84 -17.99
N ALA A 378 -5.92 -23.13 -18.63
CA ALA A 378 -7.01 -22.18 -18.80
C ALA A 378 -8.23 -22.63 -18.00
N LEU A 379 -8.82 -21.74 -17.20
CA LEU A 379 -10.07 -22.01 -16.46
C LEU A 379 -11.28 -22.23 -17.38
N HIS A 380 -11.25 -21.64 -18.58
CA HIS A 380 -12.29 -21.74 -19.58
C HIS A 380 -11.66 -21.54 -20.97
N PRO A 381 -12.13 -22.22 -22.03
CA PRO A 381 -11.58 -22.07 -23.39
C PRO A 381 -11.75 -20.66 -23.96
N ASP A 382 -12.86 -19.99 -23.66
CA ASP A 382 -13.07 -18.58 -24.00
C ASP A 382 -12.23 -17.65 -23.09
N PRO A 383 -11.36 -16.80 -23.66
CA PRO A 383 -10.48 -15.91 -22.91
C PRO A 383 -11.25 -14.88 -22.06
N SER A 384 -12.43 -14.45 -22.47
CA SER A 384 -13.22 -13.46 -21.72
C SER A 384 -13.74 -14.05 -20.40
N ARG A 385 -14.28 -15.28 -20.48
CA ARG A 385 -14.75 -16.06 -19.34
C ARG A 385 -13.62 -16.49 -18.43
N HIS A 386 -12.47 -16.87 -18.98
CA HIS A 386 -11.26 -17.12 -18.21
C HIS A 386 -10.91 -15.93 -17.32
N ALA A 387 -10.81 -14.73 -17.91
CA ALA A 387 -10.46 -13.52 -17.17
C ALA A 387 -11.53 -13.14 -16.13
N ALA A 388 -12.82 -13.39 -16.42
CA ALA A 388 -13.89 -13.18 -15.45
C ALA A 388 -13.79 -14.13 -14.24
N LEU A 389 -13.45 -15.40 -14.47
CA LEU A 389 -13.25 -16.39 -13.40
C LEU A 389 -12.04 -16.02 -12.53
N GLU A 390 -10.94 -15.56 -13.10
CA GLU A 390 -9.79 -15.08 -12.32
C GLU A 390 -10.12 -13.85 -11.48
N ARG A 391 -10.92 -12.91 -11.98
CA ARG A 391 -11.35 -11.72 -11.24
C ARG A 391 -12.40 -12.02 -10.16
N SER A 392 -13.07 -13.18 -10.23
CA SER A 392 -14.09 -13.57 -9.26
C SER A 392 -13.53 -13.64 -7.84
N ILE A 393 -14.30 -13.16 -6.86
CA ILE A 393 -13.98 -13.27 -5.43
C ILE A 393 -13.95 -14.72 -4.94
N HIS A 394 -14.56 -15.64 -5.69
CA HIS A 394 -14.54 -17.08 -5.40
C HIS A 394 -13.26 -17.77 -5.88
N PHE A 395 -12.44 -17.11 -6.70
CA PHE A 395 -11.16 -17.67 -7.13
C PHE A 395 -10.22 -17.74 -5.92
N CYS A 396 -9.91 -18.97 -5.51
CA CYS A 396 -9.06 -19.32 -4.37
C CYS A 396 -9.38 -18.55 -3.08
N THR A 397 -10.05 -19.21 -2.14
CA THR A 397 -10.37 -18.65 -0.82
C THR A 397 -9.51 -19.26 0.30
N THR A 398 -8.45 -19.98 -0.07
CA THR A 398 -7.60 -20.74 0.85
C THR A 398 -6.20 -20.13 0.98
N LEU A 399 -5.88 -19.61 2.16
CA LEU A 399 -4.53 -19.14 2.50
C LEU A 399 -3.61 -20.34 2.75
N HIS A 400 -2.51 -20.43 2.00
CA HIS A 400 -1.56 -21.54 2.10
C HIS A 400 -0.37 -21.18 2.96
N GLU A 401 -0.06 -21.98 3.98
CA GLU A 401 1.14 -21.75 4.81
C GLU A 401 2.43 -21.98 4.00
N ILE A 402 3.37 -21.04 4.10
CA ILE A 402 4.66 -21.11 3.40
C ILE A 402 5.56 -22.16 4.10
N PRO A 403 5.83 -23.34 3.51
CA PRO A 403 6.47 -24.45 4.21
C PRO A 403 7.91 -24.15 4.65
N SER A 404 8.65 -23.40 3.83
CA SER A 404 10.05 -23.00 4.09
C SER A 404 10.21 -22.02 5.25
N LEU A 405 9.13 -21.35 5.67
CA LEU A 405 9.12 -20.42 6.80
C LEU A 405 8.47 -21.02 8.05
N ARG A 406 8.11 -22.31 8.03
CA ARG A 406 7.63 -23.00 9.23
C ARG A 406 8.70 -22.96 10.31
N SER A 407 8.30 -22.72 11.55
CA SER A 407 9.19 -22.52 12.72
C SER A 407 10.09 -21.27 12.69
N VAL A 408 10.04 -20.47 11.62
CA VAL A 408 10.73 -19.19 11.56
C VAL A 408 9.79 -18.10 12.04
N GLN A 409 10.21 -17.30 13.02
CA GLN A 409 9.40 -16.18 13.49
C GLN A 409 9.52 -15.01 12.51
N VAL A 410 8.47 -14.76 11.73
CA VAL A 410 8.40 -13.61 10.82
C VAL A 410 7.77 -12.41 11.52
N ALA A 411 8.41 -11.25 11.42
CA ALA A 411 7.98 -10.01 12.04
C ALA A 411 7.28 -9.06 11.06
N GLN A 412 7.59 -9.12 9.76
CA GLN A 412 6.94 -8.34 8.72
C GLN A 412 6.98 -9.09 7.38
N LEU A 413 5.92 -8.99 6.60
CA LEU A 413 5.83 -9.49 5.22
C LEU A 413 5.42 -8.34 4.30
N GLU A 414 6.13 -8.19 3.19
CA GLU A 414 5.78 -7.21 2.15
C GLU A 414 5.81 -7.85 0.77
N ALA A 415 4.81 -7.54 -0.04
CA ALA A 415 4.71 -7.96 -1.42
C ALA A 415 4.99 -6.77 -2.35
N GLY A 416 5.90 -6.94 -3.30
CA GLY A 416 5.96 -6.08 -4.48
C GLY A 416 5.09 -6.67 -5.60
N LYS A 417 5.28 -6.20 -6.84
CA LYS A 417 4.45 -6.63 -7.97
C LYS A 417 4.44 -8.15 -8.17
N ARG A 418 5.63 -8.75 -8.24
CA ARG A 418 5.84 -10.20 -8.43
C ARG A 418 6.99 -10.75 -7.58
N HIS A 419 7.27 -10.12 -6.44
CA HIS A 419 8.29 -10.56 -5.50
C HIS A 419 7.79 -10.35 -4.07
N SER A 420 8.42 -11.01 -3.11
CA SER A 420 8.00 -11.01 -1.72
C SER A 420 9.22 -10.91 -0.82
N LEU A 421 9.04 -10.24 0.32
CA LEU A 421 10.07 -10.01 1.32
C LEU A 421 9.53 -10.38 2.70
N ALA A 422 10.38 -10.96 3.54
CA ALA A 422 10.09 -11.27 4.92
C ALA A 422 11.19 -10.73 5.83
N ARG A 423 10.81 -9.97 6.85
CA ARG A 423 11.70 -9.56 7.94
C ARG A 423 11.57 -10.56 9.09
N LEU A 424 12.68 -11.13 9.51
CA LEU A 424 12.70 -12.11 10.59
C LEU A 424 12.71 -11.40 11.97
N GLY A 425 12.12 -12.08 12.95
CA GLY A 425 12.08 -11.69 14.36
C GLY A 425 12.78 -12.71 15.26
N GLY A 426 12.64 -12.52 16.58
CA GLY A 426 13.14 -13.47 17.58
C GLY A 426 14.66 -13.63 17.53
N ALA A 427 15.14 -14.87 17.44
CA ALA A 427 16.58 -15.17 17.39
C ALA A 427 17.26 -14.67 16.10
N MET A 428 16.50 -14.38 15.04
CA MET A 428 17.01 -13.92 13.74
C MET A 428 16.62 -12.47 13.47
N GLU A 429 16.37 -11.68 14.52
CA GLU A 429 15.82 -10.34 14.40
C GLU A 429 16.60 -9.45 13.43
N GLY A 430 15.89 -8.90 12.45
CA GLY A 430 16.44 -7.96 11.48
C GLY A 430 17.16 -8.58 10.28
N ARG A 431 17.22 -9.91 10.18
CA ARG A 431 17.54 -10.61 8.92
C ARG A 431 16.35 -10.49 7.96
N VAL A 432 16.64 -10.51 6.66
CA VAL A 432 15.63 -10.37 5.61
C VAL A 432 15.74 -11.52 4.62
N LEU A 433 14.60 -12.11 4.28
CA LEU A 433 14.48 -13.10 3.21
C LEU A 433 13.72 -12.48 2.04
N GLY A 434 14.08 -12.84 0.81
CA GLY A 434 13.40 -12.44 -0.41
C GLY A 434 13.21 -13.61 -1.38
N TRP A 435 12.12 -13.59 -2.14
CA TRP A 435 11.82 -14.58 -3.18
C TRP A 435 10.87 -14.00 -4.25
N GLY A 436 10.69 -14.71 -5.35
CA GLY A 436 9.92 -14.30 -6.52
C GLY A 436 10.80 -13.76 -7.64
N MET A 437 10.25 -12.81 -8.40
CA MET A 437 10.92 -12.16 -9.53
C MET A 437 12.16 -11.37 -9.05
N ASN A 438 13.25 -11.49 -9.81
CA ASN A 438 14.52 -10.82 -9.59
C ASN A 438 15.15 -10.29 -10.90
N SER A 439 14.39 -10.20 -12.00
CA SER A 439 14.91 -9.75 -13.30
C SER A 439 15.51 -8.34 -13.30
N TYR A 440 15.10 -7.48 -12.35
CA TYR A 440 15.67 -6.14 -12.17
C TYR A 440 16.61 -6.06 -10.97
N GLY A 441 16.87 -7.18 -10.29
CA GLY A 441 17.65 -7.22 -9.06
C GLY A 441 16.89 -6.78 -7.81
N GLN A 442 15.55 -6.78 -7.84
CA GLN A 442 14.72 -6.27 -6.73
C GLN A 442 15.00 -6.97 -5.39
N LEU A 443 15.39 -8.25 -5.41
CA LEU A 443 15.70 -8.98 -4.18
C LEU A 443 17.03 -8.57 -3.54
N GLY A 444 17.89 -7.81 -4.23
CA GLY A 444 19.14 -7.33 -3.63
C GLY A 444 20.16 -8.44 -3.33
N LEU A 445 20.09 -9.59 -4.01
CA LEU A 445 20.99 -10.74 -3.79
C LEU A 445 22.40 -10.55 -4.36
N GLY A 446 22.61 -9.45 -5.08
CA GLY A 446 23.88 -9.11 -5.71
C GLY A 446 24.14 -9.82 -7.04
N SER A 447 25.28 -9.50 -7.64
CA SER A 447 25.67 -10.00 -8.96
C SER A 447 26.01 -11.50 -8.97
N SER A 448 26.27 -12.10 -7.81
CA SER A 448 26.55 -13.53 -7.68
C SER A 448 25.32 -14.42 -7.90
N LEU A 449 24.12 -13.87 -7.71
CA LEU A 449 22.84 -14.57 -7.87
C LEU A 449 21.96 -13.80 -8.86
N SER A 450 22.30 -13.90 -10.15
CA SER A 450 21.63 -13.19 -11.24
C SER A 450 20.47 -13.96 -11.87
N TYR A 451 19.86 -14.92 -11.14
CA TYR A 451 18.70 -15.62 -11.66
C TYR A 451 17.49 -14.67 -11.70
N PRO A 452 16.73 -14.64 -12.81
CA PRO A 452 15.55 -13.80 -12.93
C PRO A 452 14.40 -14.24 -12.02
N CYS A 453 14.38 -15.49 -11.55
CA CYS A 453 13.38 -16.00 -10.61
C CYS A 453 14.04 -16.77 -9.46
N ILE A 454 13.66 -16.44 -8.23
CA ILE A 454 14.12 -17.08 -7.00
C ILE A 454 12.90 -17.67 -6.28
N PRO A 455 12.56 -18.95 -6.49
CA PRO A 455 11.28 -19.50 -6.01
C PRO A 455 11.25 -19.84 -4.51
N ALA A 456 12.40 -19.79 -3.84
CA ALA A 456 12.52 -20.13 -2.43
C ALA A 456 12.99 -18.91 -1.61
N PRO A 457 12.46 -18.69 -0.39
CA PRO A 457 12.94 -17.63 0.49
C PRO A 457 14.46 -17.70 0.70
N THR A 458 15.16 -16.68 0.22
CA THR A 458 16.63 -16.60 0.24
C THR A 458 17.06 -15.38 1.03
N GLU A 459 18.09 -15.51 1.86
CA GLU A 459 18.57 -14.39 2.68
C GLU A 459 19.23 -13.30 1.84
N ILE A 460 18.84 -12.05 2.11
CA ILE A 460 19.41 -10.86 1.48
C ILE A 460 20.61 -10.39 2.31
N PRO A 461 21.83 -10.36 1.75
CA PRO A 461 23.05 -10.09 2.51
C PRO A 461 23.30 -8.59 2.73
N LEU A 462 22.46 -7.93 3.55
CA LEU A 462 22.51 -6.48 3.78
C LEU A 462 23.88 -5.98 4.31
N VAL A 463 24.52 -6.72 5.23
CA VAL A 463 25.87 -6.38 5.79
C VAL A 463 26.96 -6.39 4.71
N ARG A 464 26.78 -7.17 3.65
CA ARG A 464 27.75 -7.31 2.55
C ARG A 464 27.42 -6.41 1.36
N SER A 465 26.40 -5.56 1.49
CA SER A 465 26.06 -4.63 0.43
C SER A 465 27.27 -3.72 0.10
N PRO A 466 27.52 -3.41 -1.19
CA PRO A 466 28.48 -2.38 -1.60
C PRO A 466 28.19 -0.98 -1.00
N ALA A 467 26.98 -0.74 -0.49
CA ALA A 467 26.66 0.45 0.29
C ALA A 467 27.56 0.61 1.53
N TYR A 468 28.13 -0.50 2.01
CA TYR A 468 28.94 -0.61 3.22
C TYR A 468 30.34 -1.14 2.87
N SER A 469 31.16 -0.31 2.20
CA SER A 469 32.53 -0.65 1.81
C SER A 469 33.59 -0.10 2.77
N GLY A 470 34.73 -0.79 2.89
CA GLY A 470 35.89 -0.37 3.66
C GLY A 470 35.62 -0.16 5.16
N SER A 471 36.18 0.91 5.73
CA SER A 471 35.97 1.30 7.14
C SER A 471 34.51 1.65 7.46
N ASN A 472 33.66 1.88 6.44
CA ASN A 472 32.23 2.15 6.63
C ASN A 472 31.39 0.89 6.83
N ARG A 473 31.95 -0.31 6.67
CA ARG A 473 31.20 -1.55 6.92
C ARG A 473 30.73 -1.64 8.38
N PRO A 474 29.43 -1.89 8.64
CA PRO A 474 28.92 -2.06 10.00
C PRO A 474 29.28 -3.45 10.52
N ILE A 475 29.51 -3.56 11.83
CA ILE A 475 29.76 -4.83 12.51
C ILE A 475 28.49 -5.68 12.53
N SER A 476 27.34 -5.03 12.78
CA SER A 476 26.01 -5.62 12.73
C SER A 476 25.05 -4.66 12.03
N CYS A 477 24.10 -5.21 11.29
CA CYS A 477 22.98 -4.44 10.73
C CYS A 477 21.67 -5.14 11.04
N LYS A 478 20.69 -4.39 11.50
CA LYS A 478 19.36 -4.87 11.82
C LYS A 478 18.35 -4.18 10.91
N CYS A 479 17.67 -4.93 10.05
CA CYS A 479 16.54 -4.36 9.33
C CYS A 479 15.38 -4.14 10.30
N THR A 480 14.85 -2.91 10.35
CA THR A 480 13.74 -2.55 11.23
C THR A 480 12.41 -2.51 10.48
N LYS A 481 12.41 -2.10 9.20
CA LYS A 481 11.22 -2.00 8.35
C LYS A 481 11.53 -2.41 6.92
N LEU A 482 10.54 -3.06 6.31
CA LEU A 482 10.49 -3.34 4.88
C LEU A 482 9.41 -2.51 4.20
N ALA A 483 9.63 -2.18 2.94
CA ALA A 483 8.58 -1.77 2.02
C ALA A 483 8.89 -2.33 0.63
N ALA A 484 7.87 -2.71 -0.11
CA ALA A 484 8.00 -3.17 -1.48
C ALA A 484 6.91 -2.51 -2.32
N GLY A 485 7.28 -2.08 -3.52
CA GLY A 485 6.36 -1.43 -4.45
C GLY A 485 6.83 -1.66 -5.87
N GLY A 486 5.92 -2.09 -6.74
CA GLY A 486 6.29 -2.45 -8.11
C GLY A 486 7.45 -3.45 -8.18
N ASN A 487 8.51 -3.07 -8.88
CA ASN A 487 9.75 -3.85 -9.00
C ASN A 487 10.91 -3.28 -8.18
N VAL A 488 10.62 -2.62 -7.06
CA VAL A 488 11.61 -2.03 -6.15
C VAL A 488 11.35 -2.52 -4.73
N SER A 489 12.44 -2.76 -4.00
CA SER A 489 12.43 -3.15 -2.59
C SER A 489 13.19 -2.11 -1.76
N TYR A 490 12.68 -1.81 -0.57
CA TYR A 490 13.30 -0.89 0.38
C TYR A 490 13.52 -1.56 1.73
N PHE A 491 14.67 -1.28 2.32
CA PHE A 491 15.11 -1.81 3.61
C PHE A 491 15.53 -0.65 4.49
N VAL A 492 14.82 -0.43 5.59
CA VAL A 492 15.29 0.46 6.67
C VAL A 492 16.22 -0.36 7.56
N VAL A 493 17.47 0.04 7.63
CA VAL A 493 18.54 -0.68 8.31
C VAL A 493 19.09 0.21 9.42
N GLU A 494 19.06 -0.30 10.63
CA GLU A 494 19.68 0.30 11.80
C GLU A 494 21.07 -0.33 12.01
N THR A 495 22.07 0.53 12.18
CA THR A 495 23.46 0.15 12.42
C THR A 495 24.02 0.99 13.56
N GLU A 496 25.18 0.60 14.10
CA GLU A 496 25.94 1.41 15.06
C GLU A 496 26.29 2.81 14.52
N LYS A 497 26.29 2.99 13.20
CA LYS A 497 26.64 4.24 12.52
C LYS A 497 25.41 5.08 12.13
N GLY A 498 24.21 4.62 12.48
CA GLY A 498 22.95 5.33 12.24
C GLY A 498 21.91 4.50 11.50
N VAL A 499 20.84 5.20 11.12
CA VAL A 499 19.69 4.65 10.38
C VAL A 499 19.83 4.97 8.89
N ASP A 500 19.76 3.92 8.07
CA ASP A 500 19.91 4.01 6.62
C ASP A 500 18.70 3.44 5.89
N LEU A 501 18.37 4.03 4.74
CA LEU A 501 17.44 3.46 3.78
C LEU A 501 18.24 2.87 2.61
N LEU A 502 18.10 1.57 2.40
CA LEU A 502 18.64 0.88 1.24
C LEU A 502 17.52 0.55 0.25
N ALA A 503 17.82 0.59 -1.04
CA ALA A 503 16.89 0.26 -2.12
C ALA A 503 17.53 -0.67 -3.16
N SER A 504 16.77 -1.62 -3.71
CA SER A 504 17.20 -2.50 -4.81
C SER A 504 16.09 -2.69 -5.84
N GLY A 505 16.47 -3.05 -7.06
CA GLY A 505 15.55 -3.32 -8.17
C GLY A 505 15.59 -2.28 -9.28
N GLN A 506 14.42 -1.98 -9.81
CA GLN A 506 14.25 -1.21 -11.04
C GLN A 506 14.57 0.29 -10.86
N GLY A 507 15.67 0.74 -11.47
CA GLY A 507 16.11 2.14 -11.46
C GLY A 507 15.54 3.06 -12.54
N GLN A 508 14.94 2.54 -13.62
CA GLN A 508 14.63 3.35 -14.83
C GLN A 508 13.64 4.49 -14.62
N TYR A 509 12.84 4.42 -13.55
CA TYR A 509 11.89 5.47 -13.16
C TYR A 509 12.39 6.33 -11.99
N GLY A 510 13.63 6.14 -11.56
CA GLY A 510 14.21 6.85 -10.42
C GLY A 510 13.77 6.33 -9.05
N GLY A 511 13.00 5.24 -8.97
CA GLY A 511 12.48 4.70 -7.70
C GLY A 511 13.55 4.34 -6.67
N LEU A 512 14.79 4.07 -7.07
CA LEU A 512 15.87 3.76 -6.13
C LEU A 512 16.32 4.95 -5.27
N GLY A 513 16.07 6.19 -5.68
CA GLY A 513 16.41 7.37 -4.86
C GLY A 513 17.90 7.68 -4.69
N ASN A 514 18.79 7.02 -5.43
CA ASN A 514 20.25 7.18 -5.33
C ASN A 514 20.83 8.18 -6.35
N GLY A 515 19.97 8.88 -7.11
CA GLY A 515 20.38 9.79 -8.19
C GLY A 515 20.80 9.10 -9.48
N MET A 516 20.71 7.77 -9.56
CA MET A 516 21.02 6.98 -10.75
C MET A 516 19.75 6.36 -11.33
N TRP A 517 19.76 6.14 -12.65
CA TRP A 517 18.67 5.50 -13.40
C TRP A 517 18.94 4.02 -13.69
N ALA A 518 20.14 3.54 -13.35
CA ALA A 518 20.54 2.15 -13.52
C ALA A 518 19.84 1.25 -12.50
N HIS A 519 19.51 0.02 -12.90
CA HIS A 519 19.01 -1.01 -12.00
C HIS A 519 20.06 -1.38 -10.94
N ALA A 520 19.59 -1.74 -9.75
CA ALA A 520 20.45 -2.09 -8.64
C ALA A 520 20.18 -3.52 -8.19
N THR A 521 21.09 -4.44 -8.52
CA THR A 521 21.05 -5.84 -8.07
C THR A 521 21.55 -6.02 -6.64
N ASN A 522 22.29 -5.05 -6.13
CA ASN A 522 22.68 -4.96 -4.72
C ASN A 522 21.89 -3.82 -4.07
N PRO A 523 21.58 -3.90 -2.76
CA PRO A 523 20.92 -2.82 -2.03
C PRO A 523 21.80 -1.55 -2.03
N VAL A 524 21.33 -0.44 -2.61
CA VAL A 524 22.06 0.82 -2.68
C VAL A 524 21.50 1.80 -1.63
N ARG A 525 22.39 2.57 -0.99
CA ARG A 525 22.02 3.59 0.00
C ARG A 525 21.35 4.80 -0.65
N VAL A 526 20.17 5.18 -0.14
CA VAL A 526 19.46 6.41 -0.47
C VAL A 526 20.07 7.56 0.34
N LYS A 527 21.09 8.22 -0.21
CA LYS A 527 21.95 9.15 0.53
C LYS A 527 21.18 10.30 1.21
N THR A 528 20.16 10.86 0.55
CA THR A 528 19.42 12.04 1.05
C THR A 528 18.68 11.80 2.37
N VAL A 529 18.24 10.56 2.63
CA VAL A 529 17.45 10.21 3.83
C VAL A 529 18.21 9.32 4.81
N SER A 530 19.44 8.92 4.48
CA SER A 530 20.23 7.95 5.27
C SER A 530 21.33 8.62 6.08
N GLY A 531 21.44 8.29 7.36
CA GLY A 531 22.46 8.84 8.26
C GLY A 531 22.22 10.31 8.64
N LEU A 532 20.98 10.76 8.52
CA LEU A 532 20.57 12.08 8.98
C LEU A 532 20.71 12.15 10.51
N ARG A 533 21.12 13.32 11.01
CA ARG A 533 21.31 13.58 12.44
C ARG A 533 20.68 14.91 12.80
N GLU A 534 20.01 14.95 13.94
CA GLU A 534 19.38 16.16 14.44
C GLU A 534 19.66 16.34 15.93
N TRP A 535 19.58 17.58 16.39
CA TRP A 535 19.68 17.90 17.81
C TRP A 535 18.33 17.63 18.47
N ASN A 536 18.32 16.76 19.48
CA ASN A 536 17.13 16.47 20.26
C ASN A 536 17.15 17.29 21.56
N ASP A 537 16.29 18.31 21.66
CA ASP A 537 16.19 19.19 22.83
C ASP A 537 15.83 18.46 24.13
N ARG A 538 15.12 17.33 24.04
CA ARG A 538 14.72 16.55 25.21
C ARG A 538 15.90 15.79 25.81
N THR A 539 16.79 15.27 24.96
CA THR A 539 17.96 14.49 25.38
C THR A 539 19.24 15.33 25.43
N ASN A 540 19.19 16.56 24.90
CA ASN A 540 20.32 17.49 24.74
C ASN A 540 21.51 16.83 24.03
N LYS A 541 21.24 16.03 23.00
CA LYS A 541 22.25 15.29 22.22
C LYS A 541 21.89 15.27 20.74
N VAL A 542 22.91 15.14 19.90
CA VAL A 542 22.74 14.85 18.48
C VAL A 542 22.41 13.37 18.32
N GLU A 543 21.22 13.07 17.82
CA GLU A 543 20.72 11.72 17.59
C GLU A 543 20.51 11.47 16.09
N PHE A 544 20.47 10.19 15.70
CA PHE A 544 20.14 9.83 14.32
C PHE A 544 18.64 9.95 14.09
N VAL A 545 18.26 10.60 12.99
CA VAL A 545 16.86 10.71 12.60
C VAL A 545 16.38 9.35 12.10
N GLY A 546 15.36 8.82 12.75
CA GLY A 546 14.74 7.56 12.36
C GLY A 546 13.87 7.69 11.10
N ILE A 547 13.46 6.56 10.54
CA ILE A 547 12.45 6.51 9.47
C ILE A 547 11.16 5.96 10.07
N LYS A 548 10.12 6.80 10.13
CA LYS A 548 8.80 6.47 10.70
C LYS A 548 7.99 5.58 9.76
N ASP A 549 7.96 5.87 8.47
CA ASP A 549 7.16 5.11 7.51
C ASP A 549 7.80 5.15 6.12
N VAL A 550 7.60 4.08 5.35
CA VAL A 550 8.03 3.97 3.94
C VAL A 550 6.86 3.38 3.18
N GLN A 551 6.27 4.18 2.31
CA GLN A 551 5.12 3.79 1.49
C GLN A 551 5.56 3.73 0.03
N ALA A 552 5.56 2.52 -0.52
CA ALA A 552 6.01 2.25 -1.88
C ALA A 552 4.81 1.87 -2.76
N GLY A 553 4.48 2.73 -3.71
CA GLY A 553 3.52 2.43 -4.78
C GLY A 553 4.17 1.65 -5.92
N GLU A 554 3.47 1.51 -7.06
CA GLU A 554 3.97 0.72 -8.20
C GLU A 554 5.28 1.27 -8.81
N GLY A 555 5.52 2.57 -8.74
CA GLY A 555 6.73 3.19 -9.29
C GLY A 555 7.26 4.38 -8.52
N HIS A 556 6.57 4.81 -7.47
CA HIS A 556 6.96 5.95 -6.64
C HIS A 556 6.96 5.56 -5.17
N VAL A 557 7.62 6.36 -4.36
CA VAL A 557 7.75 6.11 -2.93
C VAL A 557 7.65 7.42 -2.16
N ALA A 558 7.03 7.32 -0.99
CA ALA A 558 6.99 8.36 0.01
C ALA A 558 7.64 7.84 1.29
N VAL A 559 8.54 8.64 1.88
CA VAL A 559 9.19 8.34 3.15
C VAL A 559 8.90 9.43 4.15
N VAL A 560 8.56 9.01 5.35
CA VAL A 560 8.27 9.87 6.50
C VAL A 560 9.39 9.68 7.52
N LEU A 561 10.10 10.76 7.84
CA LEU A 561 11.11 10.76 8.89
C LEU A 561 10.48 10.78 10.29
N ASP A 562 11.19 10.27 11.28
CA ASP A 562 10.76 10.24 12.68
C ASP A 562 11.35 11.40 13.48
N ASN A 563 11.24 12.62 12.95
CA ASN A 563 11.71 13.87 13.58
C ASN A 563 10.58 14.69 14.20
N ALA A 564 9.65 14.02 14.88
CA ALA A 564 8.57 14.69 15.57
C ALA A 564 9.07 15.36 16.86
N VAL A 565 8.87 16.68 16.98
CA VAL A 565 9.18 17.47 18.18
C VAL A 565 7.89 17.74 18.95
N SER A 566 7.89 17.47 20.25
CA SER A 566 6.78 17.83 21.15
C SER A 566 7.14 19.09 21.93
N HIS A 567 6.32 20.12 21.82
CA HIS A 567 6.46 21.37 22.56
C HIS A 567 5.78 21.29 23.92
N ALA A 568 6.22 22.14 24.86
CA ALA A 568 5.63 22.26 26.19
C ALA A 568 4.14 22.65 26.16
N ASP A 569 3.71 23.30 25.09
CA ASP A 569 2.32 23.71 24.83
C ASP A 569 1.39 22.53 24.47
N GLY A 570 1.91 21.30 24.43
CA GLY A 570 1.18 20.08 24.09
C GLY A 570 0.99 19.87 22.59
N SER A 571 1.40 20.81 21.74
CA SER A 571 1.50 20.61 20.30
C SER A 571 2.70 19.74 19.97
N SER A 572 2.53 18.79 19.06
CA SER A 572 3.63 18.05 18.46
C SER A 572 3.63 18.31 16.97
N TYR A 573 4.79 18.68 16.42
CA TYR A 573 4.98 19.01 15.01
C TYR A 573 6.27 18.37 14.51
N GLY A 574 6.36 18.03 13.23
CA GLY A 574 7.53 17.37 12.65
C GLY A 574 7.13 16.31 11.63
N ARG A 575 8.03 15.36 11.35
CA ARG A 575 7.88 14.30 10.34
C ARG A 575 7.94 14.80 8.91
N ASP A 576 9.17 15.06 8.48
CA ASP A 576 9.45 15.45 7.11
C ASP A 576 9.10 14.35 6.10
N VAL A 577 8.48 14.77 5.00
CA VAL A 577 8.12 13.88 3.90
C VAL A 577 9.06 14.06 2.72
N PHE A 578 9.58 12.94 2.23
CA PHE A 578 10.32 12.86 0.98
C PHE A 578 9.57 12.00 -0.03
N VAL A 579 9.55 12.43 -1.29
CA VAL A 579 8.96 11.68 -2.39
C VAL A 579 9.90 11.61 -3.59
N TRP A 580 9.89 10.48 -4.30
CA TRP A 580 10.63 10.30 -5.55
C TRP A 580 10.10 9.10 -6.36
N GLY A 581 10.65 8.93 -7.56
CA GLY A 581 10.34 7.85 -8.48
C GLY A 581 9.51 8.29 -9.69
N TYR A 582 8.71 7.36 -10.18
CA TYR A 582 7.82 7.52 -11.32
C TYR A 582 6.80 8.63 -11.06
N ASN A 583 6.51 9.47 -12.06
CA ASN A 583 5.69 10.67 -11.88
C ASN A 583 4.85 11.06 -13.11
N GLU A 584 4.61 10.13 -14.04
CA GLU A 584 3.86 10.44 -15.26
C GLU A 584 2.41 10.88 -15.04
N HIS A 585 1.83 10.56 -13.88
CA HIS A 585 0.47 10.95 -13.49
C HIS A 585 0.46 12.00 -12.38
N TYR A 586 1.59 12.66 -12.11
CA TYR A 586 1.75 13.60 -11.00
C TYR A 586 1.59 12.98 -9.62
N GLN A 587 1.79 11.66 -9.48
CA GLN A 587 1.68 10.96 -8.19
C GLN A 587 2.67 11.48 -7.12
N LEU A 588 3.74 12.18 -7.51
CA LEU A 588 4.64 12.82 -6.55
C LEU A 588 4.09 14.13 -5.99
N GLY A 589 3.05 14.74 -6.56
CA GLY A 589 2.39 15.93 -6.00
C GLY A 589 3.18 17.24 -6.09
N THR A 590 4.32 17.26 -6.79
CA THR A 590 5.20 18.44 -6.91
C THR A 590 4.68 19.49 -7.92
N GLY A 591 3.61 19.19 -8.65
CA GLY A 591 3.12 19.99 -9.78
C GLY A 591 3.92 19.81 -11.08
N LYS A 592 5.05 19.08 -11.05
CA LYS A 592 5.85 18.71 -12.23
C LYS A 592 5.58 17.26 -12.59
N ARG A 593 5.72 16.91 -13.88
CA ARG A 593 5.47 15.56 -14.41
C ARG A 593 6.75 14.70 -14.55
N SER A 594 7.92 15.29 -14.30
CA SER A 594 9.21 14.59 -14.44
C SER A 594 9.38 13.52 -13.36
N ASN A 595 9.88 12.35 -13.74
CA ASN A 595 10.36 11.34 -12.80
C ASN A 595 11.53 11.91 -11.99
N LEU A 596 11.64 11.51 -10.72
CA LEU A 596 12.68 12.00 -9.81
C LEU A 596 13.54 10.84 -9.32
N PRO A 597 14.85 10.81 -9.63
CA PRO A 597 15.77 9.77 -9.13
C PRO A 597 16.37 10.10 -7.76
N THR A 598 16.09 11.29 -7.24
CA THR A 598 16.56 11.78 -5.94
C THR A 598 15.36 12.18 -5.08
N PRO A 599 15.33 11.80 -3.79
CA PRO A 599 14.32 12.24 -2.84
C PRO A 599 14.17 13.77 -2.83
N GLN A 600 12.93 14.26 -2.94
CA GLN A 600 12.60 15.69 -2.83
C GLN A 600 11.50 15.92 -1.80
N HIS A 601 11.50 17.12 -1.22
CA HIS A 601 10.43 17.57 -0.33
C HIS A 601 9.17 17.97 -1.10
N LEU A 602 8.03 17.72 -0.47
CA LEU A 602 6.74 18.24 -0.92
C LEU A 602 6.47 19.65 -0.39
N SER A 603 5.67 20.42 -1.11
CA SER A 603 5.12 21.67 -0.61
C SER A 603 4.11 21.40 0.51
N PRO A 604 3.95 22.33 1.48
CA PRO A 604 2.93 22.21 2.52
C PRO A 604 1.52 21.99 1.96
N LEU A 605 0.69 21.26 2.70
CA LEU A 605 -0.68 20.98 2.32
C LEU A 605 -1.55 22.23 2.33
N PRO A 606 -2.50 22.36 1.38
CA PRO A 606 -3.38 23.53 1.27
C PRO A 606 -4.58 23.42 2.21
N TYR A 607 -4.34 23.55 3.51
CA TYR A 607 -5.42 23.56 4.51
C TYR A 607 -6.30 24.83 4.39
N PRO A 608 -7.64 24.72 4.29
CA PRO A 608 -8.55 25.87 4.22
C PRO A 608 -8.48 26.73 5.50
N GLY A 609 -8.25 28.03 5.34
CA GLY A 609 -8.25 28.99 6.44
C GLY A 609 -6.95 29.05 7.26
N ALA A 610 -5.99 28.15 7.02
CA ALA A 610 -4.61 28.37 7.43
C ALA A 610 -3.93 29.15 6.29
N SER A 611 -3.44 30.37 6.56
CA SER A 611 -2.44 30.92 5.64
C SER A 611 -1.29 29.89 5.59
N PRO A 612 -0.65 29.66 4.43
CA PRO A 612 0.44 28.68 4.29
C PRO A 612 1.64 28.97 5.21
N THR A 613 1.56 30.06 5.97
CA THR A 613 2.50 30.53 6.97
C THR A 613 2.17 30.03 8.39
N VAL A 614 0.93 29.73 8.78
CA VAL A 614 0.63 29.41 10.21
C VAL A 614 1.17 28.04 10.67
N ILE A 615 1.40 27.10 9.76
CA ILE A 615 2.03 25.80 10.08
C ILE A 615 3.55 25.84 9.81
N ALA A 616 4.05 26.85 9.08
CA ALA A 616 5.47 27.03 8.75
C ALA A 616 6.15 28.21 9.49
N ALA A 617 5.43 28.96 10.31
CA ALA A 617 5.93 30.15 10.99
C ALA A 617 6.25 29.87 12.47
N ALA A 618 7.40 29.24 12.69
CA ALA A 618 8.32 29.87 13.62
C ALA A 618 9.02 31.00 12.85
N SER A 619 8.62 32.24 13.16
CA SER A 619 9.22 33.52 12.78
C SER A 619 9.32 33.91 11.30
N ASP A 620 8.39 34.76 10.83
CA ASP A 620 8.58 35.72 9.72
C ASP A 620 9.46 36.92 10.15
N LYS A 621 10.59 36.62 10.80
CA LYS A 621 11.75 37.51 10.75
C LYS A 621 12.78 36.75 9.95
N GLU A 622 13.50 37.41 9.05
CA GLU A 622 14.74 36.85 8.48
C GLU A 622 15.64 36.42 9.64
N SER A 623 15.46 35.19 10.10
CA SER A 623 16.25 34.61 11.16
C SER A 623 17.55 34.16 10.51
N HIS A 624 18.63 34.34 11.25
CA HIS A 624 19.99 33.89 10.93
C HIS A 624 20.06 32.41 10.44
N GLU A 625 18.99 31.64 10.63
CA GLU A 625 18.83 30.24 10.25
C GLU A 625 18.79 30.01 8.73
N SER A 626 18.29 30.97 7.95
CA SER A 626 18.32 30.90 6.47
C SER A 626 19.72 30.95 5.86
N SER A 627 20.71 31.39 6.66
CA SER A 627 22.13 31.42 6.29
C SER A 627 22.91 30.17 6.77
N LEU A 628 22.27 29.30 7.56
CA LEU A 628 22.90 28.09 8.07
C LEU A 628 22.72 26.95 7.07
N SER A 629 23.81 26.61 6.37
CA SER A 629 23.86 25.40 5.56
C SER A 629 23.76 24.18 6.48
N SER A 630 22.68 23.41 6.35
CA SER A 630 22.36 22.21 7.17
C SER A 630 23.38 21.04 7.01
N GLY A 631 24.47 21.24 6.27
CA GLY A 631 25.45 20.17 5.99
C GLY A 631 24.89 19.01 5.16
N THR A 632 23.62 19.09 4.75
CA THR A 632 22.94 18.15 3.86
C THR A 632 23.25 18.48 2.40
N THR A 633 23.25 17.47 1.52
CA THR A 633 23.53 17.64 0.08
C THR A 633 22.49 18.48 -0.67
N SER A 634 21.40 18.85 -0.01
CA SER A 634 20.42 19.85 -0.44
C SER A 634 20.07 20.76 0.74
N PRO A 635 20.10 22.10 0.59
CA PRO A 635 19.68 23.02 1.65
C PRO A 635 18.22 22.72 2.04
N MET A 636 17.96 22.70 3.35
CA MET A 636 16.67 22.29 3.91
C MET A 636 15.62 23.39 3.66
N PRO A 637 14.60 23.17 2.81
CA PRO A 637 13.65 24.21 2.46
C PRO A 637 12.73 24.52 3.65
N HIS A 638 12.63 25.80 4.02
CA HIS A 638 11.75 26.27 5.11
C HIS A 638 10.26 26.09 4.81
N LYS A 639 9.88 25.91 3.53
CA LYS A 639 8.51 25.61 3.07
C LYS A 639 8.41 24.16 2.61
N ARG A 640 8.47 23.21 3.54
CA ARG A 640 8.35 21.78 3.28
C ARG A 640 7.17 21.17 4.02
N MET A 641 6.62 20.10 3.47
CA MET A 641 5.56 19.33 4.07
C MET A 641 6.07 18.54 5.28
N GLN A 642 5.36 18.67 6.40
CA GLN A 642 5.59 17.92 7.63
C GLN A 642 4.26 17.35 8.12
N LEU A 643 4.24 16.09 8.52
CA LEU A 643 3.03 15.38 8.93
C LEU A 643 2.78 15.50 10.43
N SER A 644 1.58 15.94 10.82
CA SER A 644 1.29 16.11 12.24
C SER A 644 1.30 14.76 13.00
N PRO A 645 2.12 14.60 14.06
CA PRO A 645 2.14 13.38 14.88
C PRO A 645 0.91 13.21 15.77
N SER A 646 0.11 14.26 15.98
CA SER A 646 -1.11 14.22 16.79
C SER A 646 -2.19 15.15 16.22
N LEU A 647 -3.47 14.83 16.46
CA LEU A 647 -4.56 15.75 16.15
C LEU A 647 -4.38 17.07 16.92
N PRO A 648 -4.52 18.24 16.28
CA PRO A 648 -4.55 19.52 16.99
C PRO A 648 -5.66 19.50 18.05
N THR A 649 -5.35 19.97 19.26
CA THR A 649 -6.36 20.05 20.33
C THR A 649 -7.47 21.02 19.90
N PRO A 650 -8.73 20.57 19.75
CA PRO A 650 -9.81 21.47 19.33
C PRO A 650 -10.01 22.56 20.38
N THR A 651 -9.95 23.82 19.97
CA THR A 651 -10.31 24.97 20.83
C THR A 651 -11.83 25.10 20.98
N HIS A 652 -12.60 24.43 20.11
CA HIS A 652 -14.05 24.38 20.12
C HIS A 652 -14.56 22.93 20.18
N PRO A 653 -15.76 22.69 20.75
CA PRO A 653 -16.37 21.36 20.69
C PRO A 653 -16.47 20.92 19.23
N PRO A 654 -16.04 19.69 18.89
CA PRO A 654 -16.08 19.20 17.52
C PRO A 654 -17.52 19.30 16.99
N PRO A 655 -17.74 19.73 15.73
CA PRO A 655 -19.05 19.63 15.09
C PRO A 655 -19.64 18.23 15.24
N PRO A 656 -20.98 18.09 15.27
CA PRO A 656 -21.67 16.81 15.52
C PRO A 656 -21.37 15.70 14.49
N THR A 657 -20.64 16.02 13.43
CA THR A 657 -20.19 15.12 12.36
C THR A 657 -18.89 14.38 12.66
N TYR A 658 -18.17 14.68 13.75
CA TYR A 658 -17.01 13.87 14.14
C TYR A 658 -17.46 12.45 14.48
N SER A 659 -16.97 11.48 13.70
CA SER A 659 -17.07 10.07 14.07
C SER A 659 -16.50 9.88 15.48
N ARG A 660 -17.28 9.28 16.39
CA ARG A 660 -16.87 9.13 17.81
C ARG A 660 -15.59 8.31 17.87
N LEU A 661 -14.47 8.98 18.14
CA LEU A 661 -13.20 8.29 18.33
C LEU A 661 -13.28 7.34 19.53
N PRO A 662 -12.67 6.14 19.45
CA PRO A 662 -12.50 5.28 20.61
C PRO A 662 -11.81 6.04 21.75
N ARG A 663 -12.17 5.74 23.00
CA ARG A 663 -11.51 6.34 24.17
C ARG A 663 -10.02 6.02 24.15
N GLY A 664 -9.17 7.05 24.17
CA GLY A 664 -7.71 6.89 24.12
C GLY A 664 -7.14 6.62 22.72
N ALA A 665 -7.92 6.84 21.66
CA ALA A 665 -7.42 6.73 20.29
C ALA A 665 -6.30 7.75 20.04
N ILE A 666 -5.18 7.27 19.50
CA ILE A 666 -4.09 8.11 19.00
C ILE A 666 -4.30 8.29 17.50
N VAL A 667 -4.34 9.54 17.06
CA VAL A 667 -4.55 9.92 15.65
C VAL A 667 -3.34 10.69 15.17
N GLU A 668 -2.78 10.27 14.04
CA GLU A 668 -1.66 10.93 13.37
C GLU A 668 -1.99 11.20 11.90
N GLU A 669 -1.31 12.16 11.30
CA GLU A 669 -1.33 12.34 9.85
C GLU A 669 -0.38 11.33 9.20
N ALA A 670 -0.85 10.66 8.14
CA ALA A 670 -0.13 9.63 7.42
C ALA A 670 -0.23 9.86 5.91
N ILE A 671 0.81 9.46 5.19
CA ILE A 671 0.81 9.42 3.72
C ILE A 671 0.63 7.97 3.24
N THR A 672 0.00 7.78 2.10
CA THR A 672 -0.11 6.49 1.40
C THR A 672 0.32 6.69 -0.06
N ALA A 673 1.05 5.72 -0.60
CA ALA A 673 1.50 5.69 -1.99
C ALA A 673 0.86 4.47 -2.66
N GLY A 674 -0.08 4.70 -3.58
CA GLY A 674 -0.81 3.65 -4.27
C GLY A 674 -0.35 3.42 -5.71
N ASP A 675 -1.22 2.80 -6.51
CA ASP A 675 -1.01 2.73 -7.96
C ASP A 675 -1.53 4.02 -8.62
N GLY A 676 -0.58 4.80 -9.16
CA GLY A 676 -0.88 6.01 -9.93
C GLY A 676 -1.27 7.25 -9.12
N GLY A 677 -1.36 7.15 -7.79
CA GLY A 677 -1.70 8.29 -6.93
C GLY A 677 -1.15 8.15 -5.51
N SER A 678 -1.16 9.28 -4.80
CA SER A 678 -0.77 9.38 -3.40
C SER A 678 -1.86 10.13 -2.62
N GLY A 679 -1.90 9.91 -1.32
CA GLY A 679 -2.86 10.57 -0.45
C GLY A 679 -2.34 10.80 0.96
N VAL A 680 -2.84 11.84 1.62
CA VAL A 680 -2.55 12.16 3.02
C VAL A 680 -3.84 12.21 3.78
N TYR A 681 -3.87 11.58 4.96
CA TYR A 681 -5.08 11.40 5.75
C TYR A 681 -4.76 11.28 7.23
N TRP A 682 -5.79 11.47 8.05
CA TRP A 682 -5.72 11.27 9.50
C TRP A 682 -6.00 9.80 9.83
N ARG A 683 -5.00 9.12 10.36
CA ARG A 683 -5.00 7.68 10.68
C ARG A 683 -5.14 7.42 12.17
N VAL A 684 -6.04 6.51 12.55
CA VAL A 684 -6.11 5.94 13.90
C VAL A 684 -5.07 4.83 14.05
N LEU A 685 -4.13 4.98 15.00
CA LEU A 685 -3.10 3.96 15.27
C LEU A 685 -3.60 2.79 16.11
N ASN A 686 -4.51 3.06 17.05
CA ASN A 686 -5.07 2.07 17.99
C ASN A 686 -6.60 2.00 17.86
N PRO A 687 -7.13 1.44 16.75
CA PRO A 687 -8.56 1.33 16.50
C PRO A 687 -9.26 0.28 17.37
#